data_AF-A0A7T0WJ02-F1
#
_entry.id   AF-A0A7T0WJ02-F1
#
_cell.length_a   1.000
_cell.length_b   1.000
_cell.length_c   1.000
_cell.angle_alpha   90.00
_cell.angle_beta   90.00
_cell.angle_gamma   90.00
#
_symmetry.space_group_name_H-M   'P 1'
#
loop_
_entity.id
_entity.type
_entity.pdbx_description
1 polymer ?
#
loop_
_entity_poly.entity_id
_entity_poly.type
_entity_poly.pdbx_seq_one_letter_code
_entity_poly.pdbx_strand_id
1 'polypeptide(L)'
;MYQKLACVFIGAVITLSLSFHVNAKVRGEAVVTTITSEVLNESRELLIHLPNNYSRYKNTTYPVLYLLDGQRNFAHTVGTLDLLNQSGMAQEMIVIGITNTERTRDFTPTYDESYNQWGISGGADNFLDFLEKELKPYVEANYRTNNYGIISGHSLSALFTLYALQERPELFQAYFAFSPSLWWHEEVIFPEAKAFFASDNDLNKYLYINMGNEDGNMLSAYESYVELLNSSERKGFTFDTELDTSESHNTTALAGMSLALQKQLNSLRPTGAIIQEGIPAVEQYYKDLSAKYAFEAKPEYKAVNHAGYAALNKQDFESAIEIFKKNVTRFPNKSDAYDSLADGYEANGELAMALEMREKALAMSYEENVENGAYKTRLANLRKKIAKGTESKEANLLKTGLAERIRIEGQEVDYQSLEQRQAHYDVPGVSVAFMRNGQLAWTMQSGVKDLTTELVVDENTVFQAGSISKPAFAAVLMKYRQDNPIDLDTDVNNLLTSWQLPEHEWAGQEVVSLRRLLSHTAGTTVHGFPGYAAGEPVPTLQQVLEGAFPANTDAVVVDIKPSTQMRYSGGGTTLAQLTLQDVANEPLPVMSQRLLFTPLDMTRSGFEQPISKNLSNNMATPYDGDGAPVEGGAHTYATLAAAGMWSTPSDMLKMASGVRSAYLGQKTDWISQATAREMLTNNTPTNEAPNVGIGFFINMDEDGKTLGFGHGGADAGFMSQLYLELDTGNGYAIMTNGNNGMQLISELEIRLKEALDVGYSEAEVKKLVPISQKELTKYIGTYVVTTPVNVDVVLEKTSNGFVLNALPYVENEEYFHEGSGRFFAKNGSSVRFEDDAEGVLAKTLVMDGNIRGVRE
;
A
#
# COMPACT_ATOMS: atom_id res chain seq x y z
N MET A 1 -37.10 -48.57 36.55
CA MET A 1 -38.13 -48.13 37.52
C MET A 1 -37.69 -46.76 38.02
N TYR A 2 -38.40 -45.70 37.61
CA TYR A 2 -38.47 -44.31 38.12
C TYR A 2 -37.19 -43.60 38.64
N GLN A 3 -36.62 -42.63 37.91
CA GLN A 3 -36.96 -41.18 37.80
C GLN A 3 -36.31 -40.26 38.86
N LYS A 4 -35.62 -39.23 38.30
CA LYS A 4 -35.51 -37.81 38.73
C LYS A 4 -34.26 -37.29 39.48
N LEU A 5 -33.68 -36.30 38.78
CA LEU A 5 -33.15 -34.99 39.20
C LEU A 5 -31.68 -34.82 39.66
N ALA A 6 -30.95 -34.15 38.76
CA ALA A 6 -30.36 -32.81 38.91
C ALA A 6 -29.02 -32.62 39.65
N CYS A 7 -28.05 -32.24 38.81
CA CYS A 7 -26.77 -31.56 39.01
C CYS A 7 -26.70 -30.51 40.13
N VAL A 8 -25.60 -30.55 40.89
CA VAL A 8 -24.84 -29.38 41.37
C VAL A 8 -23.37 -29.78 41.52
N PHE A 9 -22.44 -29.19 40.77
CA PHE A 9 -21.07 -28.89 41.25
C PHE A 9 -20.35 -27.90 40.32
N ILE A 10 -20.50 -26.62 40.66
CA ILE A 10 -19.47 -25.58 40.79
C ILE A 10 -18.20 -25.75 39.95
N GLY A 11 -18.10 -24.98 38.86
CA GLY A 11 -16.84 -24.60 38.22
C GLY A 11 -16.75 -23.08 38.20
N ALA A 12 -15.78 -22.54 38.93
CA ALA A 12 -15.53 -21.10 39.05
C ALA A 12 -15.08 -20.52 37.70
N VAL A 13 -15.89 -19.63 37.12
CA VAL A 13 -15.48 -18.74 36.04
C VAL A 13 -15.06 -17.43 36.68
N ILE A 14 -13.75 -17.17 36.71
CA ILE A 14 -13.21 -15.83 36.96
C ILE A 14 -13.44 -15.04 35.67
N THR A 15 -14.55 -14.32 35.60
CA THR A 15 -14.74 -13.27 34.59
C THR A 15 -13.92 -12.07 35.01
N LEU A 16 -12.77 -11.88 34.36
CA LEU A 16 -12.09 -10.57 34.32
C LEU A 16 -13.01 -9.62 33.54
N SER A 17 -13.88 -8.89 34.24
CA SER A 17 -14.58 -7.75 33.67
C SER A 17 -13.58 -6.60 33.52
N LEU A 18 -12.87 -6.58 32.38
CA LEU A 18 -12.26 -5.36 31.85
C LEU A 18 -13.38 -4.38 31.53
N SER A 19 -13.72 -3.54 32.51
CA SER A 19 -14.58 -2.39 32.28
C SER A 19 -13.79 -1.37 31.45
N PHE A 20 -13.84 -1.49 30.13
CA PHE A 20 -13.49 -0.41 29.23
C PHE A 20 -14.47 0.75 29.47
N HIS A 21 -14.11 1.64 30.39
CA HIS A 21 -14.76 2.95 30.48
C HIS A 21 -14.26 3.77 29.29
N VAL A 22 -14.91 3.61 28.14
CA VAL A 22 -14.84 4.62 27.08
C VAL A 22 -15.66 5.80 27.57
N ASN A 23 -15.09 6.60 28.47
CA ASN A 23 -15.60 7.94 28.69
C ASN A 23 -15.21 8.72 27.44
N ALA A 24 -16.18 9.04 26.60
CA ALA A 24 -16.01 10.04 25.55
C ALA A 24 -15.66 11.37 26.25
N LYS A 25 -14.38 11.60 26.48
CA LYS A 25 -13.88 12.84 27.07
C LYS A 25 -13.89 13.89 25.96
N VAL A 26 -14.50 15.04 26.21
CA VAL A 26 -14.34 16.21 25.34
C VAL A 26 -12.85 16.42 25.13
N ARG A 27 -12.43 16.60 23.88
CA ARG A 27 -11.00 16.68 23.55
C ARG A 27 -10.43 17.94 24.23
N GLY A 28 -9.16 17.90 24.64
CA GLY A 28 -8.46 19.03 25.27
C GLY A 28 -8.22 18.84 26.76
N GLU A 29 -7.70 19.87 27.42
CA GLU A 29 -7.41 19.86 28.86
C GLU A 29 -8.34 20.82 29.58
N ALA A 30 -8.95 20.37 30.69
CA ALA A 30 -9.79 21.19 31.54
C ALA A 30 -9.18 21.26 32.94
N VAL A 31 -9.03 22.47 33.46
CA VAL A 31 -8.45 22.76 34.78
C VAL A 31 -9.38 23.69 35.54
N VAL A 32 -9.56 23.43 36.83
CA VAL A 32 -10.21 24.35 37.75
C VAL A 32 -9.13 24.98 38.61
N THR A 33 -9.14 26.31 38.71
CA THR A 33 -8.22 27.05 39.58
C THR A 33 -8.96 28.21 40.26
N THR A 34 -8.30 28.87 41.20
CA THR A 34 -8.86 30.02 41.93
C THR A 34 -7.88 31.18 41.85
N ILE A 35 -8.40 32.37 41.57
CA ILE A 35 -7.66 33.63 41.66
C ILE A 35 -8.21 34.43 42.85
N THR A 36 -7.33 34.96 43.69
CA THR A 36 -7.71 35.90 44.75
C THR A 36 -7.57 37.31 44.20
N SER A 37 -8.67 38.07 44.23
CA SER A 37 -8.76 39.42 43.70
C SER A 37 -8.60 40.46 44.81
N GLU A 38 -7.67 41.39 44.64
CA GLU A 38 -7.55 42.55 45.53
C GLU A 38 -8.62 43.60 45.19
N VAL A 39 -8.91 43.78 43.89
CA VAL A 39 -9.95 44.71 43.40
C VAL A 39 -11.33 44.36 43.95
N LEU A 40 -11.72 43.08 43.89
CA LEU A 40 -13.03 42.63 44.35
C LEU A 40 -13.05 42.23 45.83
N ASN A 41 -11.88 42.09 46.45
CA ASN A 41 -11.71 41.59 47.82
C ASN A 41 -12.39 40.21 48.05
N GLU A 42 -12.23 39.30 47.09
CA GLU A 42 -12.82 37.96 47.10
C GLU A 42 -11.99 36.98 46.27
N SER A 43 -12.27 35.69 46.40
CA SER A 43 -11.68 34.64 45.54
C SER A 43 -12.66 34.22 44.46
N ARG A 44 -12.19 34.14 43.22
CA ARG A 44 -12.96 33.74 42.03
C ARG A 44 -12.45 32.40 41.50
N GLU A 45 -13.34 31.43 41.35
CA GLU A 45 -13.03 30.17 40.68
C GLU A 45 -13.07 30.38 39.15
N LEU A 46 -12.07 29.82 38.47
CA LEU A 46 -11.90 29.84 37.03
C LEU A 46 -11.97 28.41 36.48
N LEU A 47 -12.82 28.21 35.48
CA LEU A 47 -12.92 27.00 34.69
C LEU A 47 -12.12 27.23 33.40
N ILE A 48 -11.04 26.49 33.18
CA ILE A 48 -10.10 26.72 32.09
C ILE A 48 -10.13 25.56 31.13
N HIS A 49 -10.36 25.82 29.85
CA HIS A 49 -10.24 24.85 28.77
C HIS A 49 -9.10 25.24 27.83
N LEU A 50 -8.18 24.31 27.58
CA LEU A 50 -7.10 24.46 26.61
C LEU A 50 -7.44 23.70 25.32
N PRO A 51 -7.17 24.30 24.15
CA PRO A 51 -7.49 23.70 22.87
C PRO A 51 -6.70 22.40 22.63
N ASN A 52 -7.24 21.53 21.78
CA ASN A 52 -6.73 20.17 21.56
C ASN A 52 -5.25 20.10 21.17
N ASN A 53 -4.82 21.10 20.42
CA ASN A 53 -3.48 21.18 19.89
C ASN A 53 -2.50 21.95 20.80
N TYR A 54 -2.93 22.39 21.99
CA TYR A 54 -2.13 23.19 22.91
C TYR A 54 -0.85 22.44 23.30
N SER A 55 -0.95 21.20 23.78
CA SER A 55 0.23 20.43 24.19
C SER A 55 1.16 20.07 23.02
N ARG A 56 0.60 19.90 21.81
CA ARG A 56 1.29 19.46 20.59
C ARG A 56 2.08 20.59 19.92
N TYR A 57 1.54 21.80 19.80
CA TYR A 57 2.15 22.90 19.06
C TYR A 57 2.75 23.94 19.99
N LYS A 58 3.98 23.72 20.47
CA LYS A 58 4.65 24.54 21.50
C LYS A 58 4.83 26.02 21.16
N ASN A 59 4.92 26.35 19.87
CA ASN A 59 5.15 27.73 19.40
C ASN A 59 3.86 28.47 18.98
N THR A 60 2.67 27.89 19.23
CA THR A 60 1.39 28.49 18.90
C THR A 60 0.81 29.27 20.08
N THR A 61 0.25 30.44 19.79
CA THR A 61 -0.49 31.32 20.71
C THR A 61 -1.96 31.38 20.32
N TYR A 62 -2.86 31.52 21.29
CA TYR A 62 -4.30 31.32 21.11
C TYR A 62 -5.14 32.53 21.53
N PRO A 63 -6.24 32.83 20.81
CA PRO A 63 -7.23 33.78 21.31
C PRO A 63 -7.86 33.26 22.61
N VAL A 64 -8.41 34.17 23.40
CA VAL A 64 -8.98 33.85 24.72
C VAL A 64 -10.43 34.28 24.79
N LEU A 65 -11.33 33.33 25.07
CA LEU A 65 -12.74 33.58 25.36
C LEU A 65 -12.95 33.67 26.87
N TYR A 66 -13.18 34.87 27.37
CA TYR A 66 -13.59 35.18 28.73
C TYR A 66 -15.10 35.02 28.83
N LEU A 67 -15.52 33.87 29.38
CA LEU A 67 -16.90 33.44 29.44
C LEU A 67 -17.51 33.77 30.81
N LEU A 68 -18.41 34.74 30.83
CA LEU A 68 -19.15 35.12 32.02
C LEU A 68 -20.21 34.06 32.36
N ASP A 69 -20.60 34.01 33.64
CA ASP A 69 -21.46 32.95 34.17
C ASP A 69 -20.87 31.55 33.88
N GLY A 70 -19.56 31.36 34.11
CA GLY A 70 -18.82 30.15 33.75
C GLY A 70 -19.46 28.86 34.27
N GLN A 71 -19.98 28.88 35.50
CA GLN A 71 -20.68 27.76 36.12
C GLN A 71 -21.91 27.27 35.34
N ARG A 72 -22.53 28.15 34.53
CA ARG A 72 -23.67 27.82 33.67
C ARG A 72 -23.24 27.53 32.24
N ASN A 73 -22.33 28.34 31.70
CA ASN A 73 -22.07 28.37 30.26
C ASN A 73 -20.88 27.51 29.79
N PHE A 74 -19.98 27.12 30.69
CA PHE A 74 -18.70 26.52 30.31
C PHE A 74 -18.85 25.20 29.56
N ALA A 75 -19.63 24.25 30.09
CA ALA A 75 -19.73 22.90 29.53
C ALA A 75 -20.27 22.90 28.09
N HIS A 76 -21.33 23.68 27.83
CA HIS A 76 -21.93 23.74 26.51
C HIS A 76 -21.08 24.55 25.52
N THR A 77 -20.38 25.59 26.00
CA THR A 77 -19.45 26.37 25.17
C THR A 77 -18.29 25.52 24.70
N VAL A 78 -17.67 24.75 25.61
CA VAL A 78 -16.53 23.88 25.28
C VAL A 78 -16.97 22.73 24.36
N GLY A 79 -18.14 22.13 24.59
CA GLY A 79 -18.68 21.09 23.71
C GLY A 79 -18.99 21.61 22.29
N THR A 80 -19.61 22.79 22.18
CA THR A 80 -19.88 23.46 20.90
C THR A 80 -18.58 23.80 20.17
N LEU A 81 -17.60 24.38 20.88
CA LEU A 81 -16.30 24.72 20.33
C LEU A 81 -15.56 23.50 19.79
N ASP A 82 -15.54 22.37 20.54
CA ASP A 82 -14.88 21.15 20.09
C ASP A 82 -15.50 20.59 18.80
N LEU A 83 -16.83 20.60 18.68
CA LEU A 83 -17.51 20.17 17.46
C LEU A 83 -17.22 21.12 16.27
N LEU A 84 -17.30 22.43 16.49
CA LEU A 84 -17.04 23.41 15.43
C LEU A 84 -15.57 23.37 14.98
N ASN A 85 -14.62 23.11 15.88
CA ASN A 85 -13.20 22.96 15.52
C ASN A 85 -12.97 21.72 14.64
N GLN A 86 -13.69 20.62 14.85
CA GLN A 86 -13.64 19.44 13.96
C GLN A 86 -14.10 19.77 12.54
N SER A 87 -15.09 20.65 12.43
CA SER A 87 -15.64 21.11 11.16
C SER A 87 -14.89 22.32 10.56
N GLY A 88 -13.89 22.86 11.26
CA GLY A 88 -13.16 24.08 10.87
C GLY A 88 -14.06 25.33 10.78
N MET A 89 -15.07 25.37 11.63
CA MET A 89 -16.13 26.39 11.75
C MET A 89 -15.94 27.32 12.96
N ALA A 90 -14.97 27.05 13.84
CA ALA A 90 -14.52 27.97 14.89
C ALA A 90 -12.98 28.01 14.95
N GLN A 91 -12.42 29.02 15.63
CA GLN A 91 -10.99 29.08 15.93
C GLN A 91 -10.68 28.24 17.17
N GLU A 92 -9.54 27.55 17.15
CA GLU A 92 -8.96 26.97 18.38
C GLU A 92 -8.63 28.11 19.35
N MET A 93 -9.20 28.07 20.55
CA MET A 93 -9.09 29.15 21.54
C MET A 93 -9.04 28.60 22.97
N ILE A 94 -8.47 29.38 23.88
CA ILE A 94 -8.51 29.12 25.33
C ILE A 94 -9.85 29.66 25.85
N VAL A 95 -10.58 28.86 26.63
CA VAL A 95 -11.83 29.33 27.28
C VAL A 95 -11.58 29.50 28.77
N ILE A 96 -11.85 30.70 29.29
CA ILE A 96 -11.77 31.06 30.70
C ILE A 96 -13.19 31.34 31.19
N GLY A 97 -13.83 30.32 31.77
CA GLY A 97 -15.11 30.44 32.45
C GLY A 97 -14.95 31.09 33.81
N ILE A 98 -15.57 32.25 34.01
CA ILE A 98 -15.47 33.03 35.24
C ILE A 98 -16.73 32.74 36.08
N THR A 99 -16.58 32.06 37.21
CA THR A 99 -17.71 31.70 38.08
C THR A 99 -18.11 32.87 38.96
N ASN A 100 -19.41 33.07 39.21
CA ASN A 100 -19.86 34.23 40.01
C ASN A 100 -19.83 34.01 41.52
N THR A 101 -19.58 35.11 42.21
CA THR A 101 -19.81 35.32 43.64
C THR A 101 -21.11 36.12 43.81
N GLU A 102 -21.13 37.37 43.34
CA GLU A 102 -22.27 38.31 43.40
C GLU A 102 -22.65 38.80 42.01
N ARG A 103 -23.42 37.96 41.29
CA ARG A 103 -23.74 38.14 39.86
C ARG A 103 -24.28 39.53 39.50
N THR A 104 -25.24 40.04 40.26
CA THR A 104 -25.94 41.29 39.91
C THR A 104 -25.06 42.51 40.17
N ARG A 105 -24.21 42.46 41.19
CA ARG A 105 -23.23 43.51 41.49
C ARG A 105 -22.26 43.65 40.32
N ASP A 106 -21.69 42.53 39.91
CA ASP A 106 -20.59 42.52 38.94
C ASP A 106 -21.04 42.88 37.52
N PHE A 107 -22.32 42.66 37.19
CA PHE A 107 -22.82 42.82 35.83
C PHE A 107 -23.75 44.02 35.60
N THR A 108 -23.97 44.86 36.61
CA THR A 108 -24.85 46.04 36.47
C THR A 108 -24.09 47.34 36.73
N PRO A 109 -24.26 48.36 35.87
CA PRO A 109 -23.46 49.59 35.94
C PRO A 109 -23.87 50.52 37.08
N THR A 110 -25.13 50.44 37.53
CA THR A 110 -25.70 51.36 38.50
C THR A 110 -26.30 50.64 39.69
N TYR A 111 -26.14 51.22 40.87
CA TYR A 111 -26.84 50.80 42.08
C TYR A 111 -28.25 51.39 42.13
N ASP A 112 -29.24 50.53 42.40
CA ASP A 112 -30.59 50.92 42.79
C ASP A 112 -31.24 49.82 43.64
N GLU A 113 -31.73 50.21 44.83
CA GLU A 113 -32.38 49.34 45.79
C GLU A 113 -33.66 48.68 45.24
N SER A 114 -34.33 49.31 44.27
CA SER A 114 -35.55 48.78 43.64
C SER A 114 -35.30 47.44 42.92
N TYR A 115 -34.05 47.17 42.55
CA TYR A 115 -33.62 45.94 41.89
C TYR A 115 -33.05 44.87 42.83
N ASN A 116 -33.06 45.09 44.15
CA ASN A 116 -32.49 44.16 45.14
C ASN A 116 -33.11 42.75 45.12
N GLN A 117 -34.30 42.57 44.54
CA GLN A 117 -34.87 41.25 44.30
C GLN A 117 -34.00 40.36 43.40
N TRP A 118 -33.09 40.95 42.62
CA TRP A 118 -32.12 40.27 41.78
C TRP A 118 -30.72 40.20 42.43
N GLY A 119 -30.51 40.77 43.61
CA GLY A 119 -29.21 40.94 44.27
C GLY A 119 -28.75 42.40 44.31
N ILE A 120 -27.68 42.67 45.07
CA ILE A 120 -27.09 44.02 45.17
C ILE A 120 -26.54 44.41 43.79
N SER A 121 -26.88 45.59 43.28
CA SER A 121 -26.49 46.10 41.95
C SER A 121 -25.30 47.09 42.02
N GLY A 122 -24.76 47.52 40.88
CA GLY A 122 -23.83 48.65 40.79
C GLY A 122 -22.37 48.37 41.16
N GLY A 123 -21.71 47.48 40.42
CA GLY A 123 -20.29 47.14 40.60
C GLY A 123 -19.54 46.82 39.31
N ALA A 124 -20.11 47.13 38.15
CA ALA A 124 -19.51 46.81 36.85
C ALA A 124 -18.09 47.38 36.68
N ASP A 125 -17.82 48.62 37.10
CA ASP A 125 -16.48 49.22 37.01
C ASP A 125 -15.43 48.44 37.81
N ASN A 126 -15.75 48.01 39.03
CA ASN A 126 -14.85 47.18 39.83
C ASN A 126 -14.62 45.82 39.18
N PHE A 127 -15.64 45.25 38.54
CA PHE A 127 -15.49 44.01 37.81
C PHE A 127 -14.66 44.19 36.53
N LEU A 128 -14.79 45.31 35.81
CA LEU A 128 -13.88 45.66 34.71
C LEU A 128 -12.44 45.81 35.19
N ASP A 129 -12.22 46.49 36.31
CA ASP A 129 -10.90 46.63 36.94
C ASP A 129 -10.29 45.27 37.28
N PHE A 130 -11.07 44.32 37.77
CA PHE A 130 -10.62 42.94 37.99
C PHE A 130 -10.19 42.26 36.69
N LEU A 131 -11.01 42.37 35.63
CA LEU A 131 -10.69 41.77 34.34
C LEU A 131 -9.40 42.36 33.74
N GLU A 132 -9.25 43.69 33.80
CA GLU A 132 -8.13 44.44 33.24
C GLU A 132 -6.84 44.25 34.04
N LYS A 133 -6.89 44.45 35.36
CA LYS A 133 -5.68 44.57 36.20
C LYS A 133 -5.21 43.26 36.78
N GLU A 134 -6.09 42.26 36.88
CA GLU A 134 -5.78 41.00 37.57
C GLU A 134 -5.97 39.77 36.67
N LEU A 135 -7.17 39.55 36.12
CA LEU A 135 -7.48 38.30 35.41
C LEU A 135 -6.73 38.17 34.08
N LYS A 136 -6.78 39.17 33.20
CA LYS A 136 -6.09 39.12 31.91
C LYS A 136 -4.56 38.95 32.10
N PRO A 137 -3.88 39.74 32.96
CA PRO A 137 -2.46 39.52 33.25
C PRO A 137 -2.16 38.12 33.79
N TYR A 138 -3.01 37.57 34.66
CA TYR A 138 -2.85 36.20 35.15
C TYR A 138 -2.93 35.18 34.00
N VAL A 139 -3.91 35.30 33.10
CA VAL A 139 -4.07 34.37 31.98
C VAL A 139 -2.89 34.47 31.00
N GLU A 140 -2.42 35.68 30.68
CA GLU A 140 -1.27 35.93 29.82
C GLU A 140 0.05 35.39 30.41
N ALA A 141 0.22 35.46 31.73
CA ALA A 141 1.41 34.95 32.41
C ALA A 141 1.46 33.41 32.47
N ASN A 142 0.30 32.74 32.49
CA ASN A 142 0.21 31.30 32.71
C ASN A 142 -0.11 30.49 31.44
N TYR A 143 -0.61 31.13 30.38
CA TYR A 143 -1.03 30.46 29.15
C TYR A 143 -0.52 31.18 27.90
N ARG A 144 -0.38 30.45 26.79
CA ARG A 144 0.09 30.99 25.50
C ARG A 144 -1.05 31.67 24.77
N THR A 145 -1.33 32.90 25.15
CA THR A 145 -2.37 33.74 24.54
C THR A 145 -1.81 34.52 23.34
N ASN A 146 -2.69 34.86 22.40
CA ASN A 146 -2.49 35.97 21.48
C ASN A 146 -3.38 37.12 21.97
N ASN A 147 -3.06 38.36 21.62
CA ASN A 147 -3.77 39.55 22.10
C ASN A 147 -5.21 39.69 21.58
N TYR A 148 -5.84 38.62 21.08
CA TYR A 148 -7.23 38.60 20.66
C TYR A 148 -8.12 38.02 21.76
N GLY A 149 -8.68 38.91 22.58
CA GLY A 149 -9.63 38.59 23.64
C GLY A 149 -11.08 38.69 23.17
N ILE A 150 -11.92 37.76 23.62
CA ILE A 150 -13.37 37.74 23.41
C ILE A 150 -14.03 37.74 24.78
N ILE A 151 -15.02 38.61 25.02
CA ILE A 151 -15.87 38.52 26.22
C ILE A 151 -17.29 38.11 25.83
N SER A 152 -17.86 37.17 26.59
CA SER A 152 -19.16 36.58 26.29
C SER A 152 -20.06 36.52 27.51
N GLY A 153 -21.32 36.94 27.35
CA GLY A 153 -22.30 36.96 28.43
C GLY A 153 -23.72 36.65 27.97
N HIS A 154 -24.60 36.38 28.93
CA HIS A 154 -26.02 36.09 28.78
C HIS A 154 -26.86 36.88 29.79
N SER A 155 -27.98 37.50 29.37
CA SER A 155 -28.86 38.26 30.27
C SER A 155 -28.10 39.44 30.92
N LEU A 156 -28.05 39.58 32.25
CA LEU A 156 -27.26 40.64 32.91
C LEU A 156 -25.77 40.61 32.52
N SER A 157 -25.15 39.44 32.34
CA SER A 157 -23.76 39.40 31.91
C SER A 157 -23.58 39.82 30.45
N ALA A 158 -24.62 39.73 29.61
CA ALA A 158 -24.62 40.30 28.27
C ALA A 158 -24.81 41.84 28.29
N LEU A 159 -25.56 42.39 29.25
CA LEU A 159 -25.56 43.83 29.53
C LEU A 159 -24.13 44.30 29.88
N PHE A 160 -23.46 43.59 30.79
CA PHE A 160 -22.07 43.87 31.13
C PHE A 160 -21.12 43.74 29.94
N THR A 161 -21.29 42.74 29.07
CA THR A 161 -20.51 42.62 27.83
C THR A 161 -20.61 43.87 26.95
N LEU A 162 -21.81 44.43 26.79
CA LEU A 162 -22.01 45.67 26.02
C LEU A 162 -21.48 46.90 26.77
N TYR A 163 -21.60 46.94 28.08
CA TYR A 163 -20.99 47.97 28.92
C TYR A 163 -19.46 47.96 28.82
N ALA A 164 -18.82 46.79 28.84
CA ALA A 164 -17.37 46.64 28.65
C ALA A 164 -16.91 47.18 27.28
N LEU A 165 -17.68 46.95 26.21
CA LEU A 165 -17.42 47.50 24.88
C LEU A 165 -17.43 49.04 24.90
N GLN A 166 -18.36 49.64 25.63
CA GLN A 166 -18.56 51.09 25.66
C GLN A 166 -17.52 51.79 26.55
N GLU A 167 -17.28 51.27 27.75
CA GLU A 167 -16.41 51.91 28.76
C GLU A 167 -14.93 51.61 28.59
N ARG A 168 -14.60 50.39 28.14
CA ARG A 168 -13.22 49.89 28.03
C ARG A 168 -13.04 49.08 26.74
N PRO A 169 -13.30 49.67 25.56
CA PRO A 169 -13.26 48.96 24.28
C PRO A 169 -11.94 48.22 24.02
N GLU A 170 -10.81 48.73 24.53
CA GLU A 170 -9.49 48.13 24.29
C GLU A 170 -9.24 46.82 25.03
N LEU A 171 -10.08 46.43 25.99
CA LEU A 171 -9.89 45.18 26.73
C LEU A 171 -10.14 43.93 25.88
N PHE A 172 -11.04 44.00 24.90
CA PHE A 172 -11.41 42.86 24.08
C PHE A 172 -11.57 43.28 22.61
N GLN A 173 -11.24 42.36 21.71
CA GLN A 173 -11.33 42.53 20.27
C GLN A 173 -12.71 42.09 19.75
N ALA A 174 -13.38 41.18 20.47
CA ALA A 174 -14.74 40.74 20.15
C ALA A 174 -15.65 40.59 21.37
N TYR A 175 -16.96 40.75 21.15
CA TYR A 175 -17.99 40.77 22.19
C TYR A 175 -19.17 39.90 21.76
N PHE A 176 -19.57 38.95 22.60
CA PHE A 176 -20.74 38.09 22.37
C PHE A 176 -21.80 38.37 23.45
N ALA A 177 -22.92 38.97 23.04
CA ALA A 177 -23.98 39.39 23.94
C ALA A 177 -25.29 38.66 23.60
N PHE A 178 -25.68 37.69 24.44
CA PHE A 178 -26.89 36.91 24.23
C PHE A 178 -28.04 37.39 25.13
N SER A 179 -29.16 37.79 24.52
CA SER A 179 -30.32 38.41 25.19
C SER A 179 -29.92 39.43 26.27
N PRO A 180 -29.21 40.51 25.92
CA PRO A 180 -28.74 41.50 26.88
C PRO A 180 -29.89 42.20 27.59
N SER A 181 -29.78 42.36 28.91
CA SER A 181 -30.79 43.02 29.75
C SER A 181 -30.75 44.55 29.62
N LEU A 182 -30.99 45.05 28.40
CA LEU A 182 -30.87 46.47 28.04
C LEU A 182 -31.93 47.36 28.70
N TRP A 183 -33.03 46.79 29.21
CA TRP A 183 -34.07 47.50 29.99
C TRP A 183 -33.61 47.96 31.39
N TRP A 184 -32.42 47.53 31.82
CA TRP A 184 -31.92 47.78 33.17
C TRP A 184 -31.94 49.26 33.54
N HIS A 185 -32.44 49.57 34.74
CA HIS A 185 -32.50 50.92 35.34
C HIS A 185 -32.96 52.00 34.35
N GLU A 186 -34.15 51.81 33.79
CA GLU A 186 -34.75 52.72 32.79
C GLU A 186 -33.85 52.90 31.54
N GLU A 187 -33.34 51.77 31.02
CA GLU A 187 -32.51 51.76 29.81
C GLU A 187 -31.22 52.59 29.94
N VAL A 188 -30.59 52.56 31.13
CA VAL A 188 -29.45 53.40 31.50
C VAL A 188 -28.25 53.30 30.57
N ILE A 189 -28.12 52.22 29.80
CA ILE A 189 -27.01 52.02 28.86
C ILE A 189 -27.12 52.89 27.58
N PHE A 190 -28.31 53.39 27.24
CA PHE A 190 -28.54 54.05 25.95
C PHE A 190 -27.90 55.43 25.77
N PRO A 191 -27.91 56.34 26.76
CA PRO A 191 -27.28 57.65 26.60
C PRO A 191 -25.78 57.53 26.26
N GLU A 192 -25.06 56.69 26.99
CA GLU A 192 -23.65 56.39 26.81
C GLU A 192 -23.41 55.65 25.49
N ALA A 193 -24.24 54.67 25.15
CA ALA A 193 -24.15 53.97 23.86
C ALA A 193 -24.30 54.94 22.67
N LYS A 194 -25.25 55.88 22.73
CA LYS A 194 -25.44 56.91 21.68
C LYS A 194 -24.20 57.79 21.54
N ALA A 195 -23.62 58.24 22.65
CA ALA A 195 -22.38 59.02 22.62
C ALA A 195 -21.20 58.20 22.09
N PHE A 196 -21.08 56.94 22.51
CA PHE A 196 -20.01 56.03 22.11
C PHE A 196 -20.03 55.69 20.62
N PHE A 197 -21.20 55.43 20.04
CA PHE A 197 -21.34 55.09 18.62
C PHE A 197 -21.31 56.31 17.68
N ALA A 198 -21.48 57.52 18.22
CA ALA A 198 -21.33 58.78 17.48
C ALA A 198 -19.88 59.28 17.37
N SER A 199 -18.92 58.63 18.04
CA SER A 199 -17.50 59.02 18.03
C SER A 199 -16.81 58.70 16.69
N ASP A 200 -16.01 59.63 16.16
CA ASP A 200 -15.25 59.47 14.90
C ASP A 200 -13.99 58.57 15.00
N ASN A 201 -13.56 58.19 16.21
CA ASN A 201 -12.40 57.32 16.39
C ASN A 201 -12.65 55.90 15.85
N ASP A 202 -11.64 55.33 15.18
CA ASP A 202 -11.62 53.92 14.78
C ASP A 202 -11.91 53.02 15.99
N LEU A 203 -12.91 52.14 15.89
CA LEU A 203 -13.27 51.22 16.97
C LEU A 203 -12.56 49.88 16.81
N ASN A 204 -12.52 49.38 15.57
CA ASN A 204 -11.84 48.13 15.21
C ASN A 204 -12.25 46.91 16.06
N LYS A 205 -13.53 46.77 16.43
CA LYS A 205 -14.07 45.66 17.24
C LYS A 205 -15.13 44.84 16.49
N TYR A 206 -15.37 43.61 16.94
CA TYR A 206 -16.44 42.74 16.46
C TYR A 206 -17.52 42.53 17.54
N LEU A 207 -18.81 42.64 17.19
CA LEU A 207 -19.93 42.37 18.08
C LEU A 207 -20.87 41.32 17.47
N TYR A 208 -21.12 40.23 18.18
CA TYR A 208 -22.28 39.38 17.94
C TYR A 208 -23.32 39.66 19.03
N ILE A 209 -24.53 40.02 18.64
CA ILE A 209 -25.65 40.23 19.56
C ILE A 209 -26.85 39.42 19.08
N ASN A 210 -27.48 38.68 19.98
CA ASN A 210 -28.73 38.01 19.67
C ASN A 210 -29.78 38.19 20.77
N MET A 211 -31.00 37.76 20.46
CA MET A 211 -32.07 37.61 21.43
C MET A 211 -32.95 36.40 21.10
N GLY A 212 -33.44 35.73 22.13
CA GLY A 212 -34.45 34.67 21.99
C GLY A 212 -35.87 35.21 21.81
N ASN A 213 -36.87 34.33 21.92
CA ASN A 213 -38.28 34.67 21.94
C ASN A 213 -38.66 35.36 23.26
N GLU A 214 -38.64 36.69 23.24
CA GLU A 214 -38.89 37.58 24.38
C GLU A 214 -39.81 38.73 23.96
N ASP A 215 -40.56 39.27 24.91
CA ASP A 215 -41.56 40.32 24.67
C ASP A 215 -41.34 41.54 25.60
N GLY A 216 -42.12 42.60 25.38
CA GLY A 216 -42.15 43.78 26.25
C GLY A 216 -40.83 44.56 26.25
N ASN A 217 -40.42 45.04 27.43
CA ASN A 217 -39.25 45.93 27.55
C ASN A 217 -37.93 45.26 27.12
N MET A 218 -37.83 43.93 27.19
CA MET A 218 -36.67 43.21 26.65
C MET A 218 -36.58 43.35 25.14
N LEU A 219 -37.68 43.06 24.44
CA LEU A 219 -37.75 43.13 22.98
C LEU A 219 -37.53 44.56 22.48
N SER A 220 -38.25 45.53 23.06
CA SER A 220 -38.16 46.93 22.63
C SER A 220 -36.78 47.52 22.84
N ALA A 221 -36.10 47.20 23.96
CA ALA A 221 -34.75 47.67 24.22
C ALA A 221 -33.73 47.01 23.26
N TYR A 222 -33.86 45.71 22.97
CA TYR A 222 -33.02 45.06 21.97
C TYR A 222 -33.18 45.67 20.58
N GLU A 223 -34.42 45.84 20.11
CA GLU A 223 -34.71 46.46 18.80
C GLU A 223 -34.14 47.87 18.70
N SER A 224 -34.31 48.68 19.75
CA SER A 224 -33.76 50.04 19.82
C SER A 224 -32.23 50.05 19.78
N TYR A 225 -31.58 49.07 20.41
CA TYR A 225 -30.13 48.95 20.38
C TYR A 225 -29.63 48.45 19.02
N VAL A 226 -30.35 47.53 18.37
CA VAL A 226 -30.07 47.11 16.99
C VAL A 226 -30.22 48.27 16.00
N GLU A 227 -31.22 49.12 16.17
CA GLU A 227 -31.36 50.35 15.37
C GLU A 227 -30.18 51.31 15.58
N LEU A 228 -29.71 51.45 16.82
CA LEU A 228 -28.52 52.23 17.14
C LEU A 228 -27.26 51.65 16.47
N LEU A 229 -27.09 50.32 16.47
CA LEU A 229 -25.97 49.67 15.78
C LEU A 229 -26.04 49.89 14.26
N ASN A 230 -27.22 49.71 13.65
CA ASN A 230 -27.44 49.89 12.22
C ASN A 230 -27.25 51.33 11.74
N SER A 231 -27.40 52.31 12.63
CA SER A 231 -27.14 53.72 12.34
C SER A 231 -25.72 54.18 12.65
N SER A 232 -24.84 53.31 13.18
CA SER A 232 -23.45 53.63 13.45
C SER A 232 -22.55 53.43 12.23
N GLU A 233 -21.71 54.42 11.92
CA GLU A 233 -20.71 54.36 10.84
C GLU A 233 -19.26 54.23 11.36
N ARG A 234 -19.05 53.77 12.61
CA ARG A 234 -17.71 53.74 13.21
C ARG A 234 -16.75 52.84 12.42
N LYS A 235 -15.66 53.44 11.97
CA LYS A 235 -14.65 52.74 11.18
C LYS A 235 -14.07 51.53 11.91
N GLY A 236 -14.02 50.42 11.17
CA GLY A 236 -13.50 49.15 11.67
C GLY A 236 -14.42 48.40 12.62
N PHE A 237 -15.58 48.95 12.99
CA PHE A 237 -16.59 48.23 13.75
C PHE A 237 -17.40 47.31 12.81
N THR A 238 -17.58 46.07 13.23
CA THR A 238 -18.38 45.08 12.48
C THR A 238 -19.27 44.34 13.46
N PHE A 239 -20.53 44.12 13.11
CA PHE A 239 -21.45 43.43 13.99
C PHE A 239 -22.43 42.54 13.23
N ASP A 240 -22.94 41.54 13.94
CA ASP A 240 -24.01 40.65 13.52
C ASP A 240 -25.13 40.69 14.57
N THR A 241 -26.37 40.83 14.11
CA THR A 241 -27.57 40.83 14.96
C THR A 241 -28.48 39.67 14.61
N GLU A 242 -29.09 39.01 15.59
CA GLU A 242 -29.96 37.87 15.34
C GLU A 242 -31.13 37.78 16.33
N LEU A 243 -32.36 37.73 15.81
CA LEU A 243 -33.55 37.50 16.63
C LEU A 243 -34.05 36.07 16.36
N ASP A 244 -33.72 35.15 17.26
CA ASP A 244 -34.07 33.74 17.14
C ASP A 244 -35.31 33.42 18.00
N THR A 245 -36.48 33.52 17.38
CA THR A 245 -37.76 33.25 18.05
C THR A 245 -38.03 31.76 18.28
N SER A 246 -37.14 30.86 17.82
CA SER A 246 -37.23 29.43 18.13
C SER A 246 -36.64 29.07 19.49
N GLU A 247 -35.76 29.91 20.02
CA GLU A 247 -35.10 29.74 21.30
C GLU A 247 -35.74 30.59 22.40
N SER A 248 -35.69 30.14 23.65
CA SER A 248 -36.15 30.93 24.81
C SER A 248 -35.03 31.83 25.34
N HIS A 249 -35.37 32.78 26.21
CA HIS A 249 -34.38 33.55 26.99
C HIS A 249 -33.31 32.64 27.63
N ASN A 250 -33.66 31.45 28.11
CA ASN A 250 -32.73 30.59 28.84
C ASN A 250 -31.82 29.72 27.96
N THR A 251 -32.18 29.54 26.69
CA THR A 251 -31.50 28.63 25.76
C THR A 251 -30.82 29.37 24.61
N THR A 252 -31.16 30.64 24.38
CA THR A 252 -30.56 31.49 23.34
C THR A 252 -29.03 31.61 23.42
N ALA A 253 -28.43 31.53 24.62
CA ALA A 253 -26.97 31.56 24.76
C ALA A 253 -26.29 30.28 24.21
N LEU A 254 -26.97 29.13 24.23
CA LEU A 254 -26.46 27.89 23.65
C LEU A 254 -26.44 27.99 22.11
N ALA A 255 -27.58 28.34 21.51
CA ALA A 255 -27.72 28.50 20.07
C ALA A 255 -26.84 29.66 19.55
N GLY A 256 -26.91 30.80 20.21
CA GLY A 256 -26.16 32.01 19.90
C GLY A 256 -24.65 31.79 19.97
N MET A 257 -24.13 31.03 20.95
CA MET A 257 -22.69 30.74 21.02
C MET A 257 -22.18 30.02 19.76
N SER A 258 -22.95 29.08 19.22
CA SER A 258 -22.60 28.38 17.98
C SER A 258 -22.50 29.34 16.80
N LEU A 259 -23.47 30.26 16.67
CA LEU A 259 -23.52 31.24 15.58
C LEU A 259 -22.45 32.33 15.73
N ALA A 260 -22.23 32.81 16.96
CA ALA A 260 -21.23 33.82 17.28
C ALA A 260 -19.82 33.36 16.91
N LEU A 261 -19.44 32.13 17.28
CA LEU A 261 -18.14 31.55 16.95
C LEU A 261 -17.94 31.41 15.43
N GLN A 262 -18.98 30.99 14.71
CA GLN A 262 -18.93 30.85 13.24
C GLN A 262 -18.80 32.19 12.53
N LYS A 263 -19.64 33.18 12.90
CA LYS A 263 -19.61 34.51 12.31
C LYS A 263 -18.33 35.26 12.66
N GLN A 264 -17.84 35.13 13.89
CA GLN A 264 -16.55 35.67 14.30
C GLN A 264 -15.42 35.10 13.46
N LEU A 265 -15.35 33.78 13.28
CA LEU A 265 -14.32 33.17 12.43
C LEU A 265 -14.42 33.69 10.99
N ASN A 266 -15.63 33.76 10.43
CA ASN A 266 -15.85 34.26 9.08
C ASN A 266 -15.41 35.73 8.92
N SER A 267 -15.57 36.56 9.96
CA SER A 267 -15.10 37.96 9.96
C SER A 267 -13.57 38.10 9.88
N LEU A 268 -12.84 37.04 10.29
CA LEU A 268 -11.38 36.98 10.30
C LEU A 268 -10.80 36.25 9.07
N ARG A 269 -11.65 35.84 8.13
CA ARG A 269 -11.26 35.13 6.92
C ARG A 269 -11.26 36.05 5.70
N PRO A 270 -10.27 35.93 4.80
CA PRO A 270 -10.32 36.64 3.53
C PRO A 270 -11.50 36.14 2.69
N THR A 271 -12.09 37.04 1.91
CA THR A 271 -13.17 36.69 0.98
C THR A 271 -12.63 35.85 -0.19
N GLY A 272 -13.52 35.16 -0.89
CA GLY A 272 -13.15 34.42 -2.11
C GLY A 272 -12.48 35.30 -3.16
N ALA A 273 -12.84 36.58 -3.26
CA ALA A 273 -12.22 37.54 -4.17
C ALA A 273 -10.74 37.77 -3.82
N ILE A 274 -10.43 38.01 -2.54
CA ILE A 274 -9.04 38.18 -2.07
C ILE A 274 -8.22 36.91 -2.31
N ILE A 275 -8.80 35.74 -2.06
CA ILE A 275 -8.11 34.45 -2.29
C ILE A 275 -7.77 34.27 -3.78
N GLN A 276 -8.66 34.68 -4.70
CA GLN A 276 -8.46 34.56 -6.15
C GLN A 276 -7.36 35.48 -6.70
N GLU A 277 -7.02 36.56 -5.98
CA GLU A 277 -5.90 37.46 -6.29
C GLU A 277 -4.52 36.85 -5.93
N GLY A 278 -4.50 35.77 -5.13
CA GLY A 278 -3.30 34.99 -4.82
C GLY A 278 -2.68 35.31 -3.45
N ILE A 279 -1.55 34.66 -3.15
CA ILE A 279 -0.90 34.74 -1.83
C ILE A 279 -0.55 36.16 -1.38
N PRO A 280 -0.02 37.07 -2.22
CA PRO A 280 0.27 38.44 -1.78
C PRO A 280 -0.96 39.19 -1.23
N ALA A 281 -2.13 39.01 -1.84
CA ALA A 281 -3.38 39.62 -1.37
C ALA A 281 -3.85 38.98 -0.05
N VAL A 282 -3.72 37.66 0.09
CA VAL A 282 -3.99 36.95 1.35
C VAL A 282 -3.06 37.44 2.46
N GLU A 283 -1.75 37.55 2.22
CA GLU A 283 -0.79 38.05 3.21
C GLU A 283 -1.07 39.49 3.61
N GLN A 284 -1.41 40.35 2.65
CA GLN A 284 -1.79 41.73 2.92
C GLN A 284 -3.06 41.81 3.76
N TYR A 285 -4.09 41.00 3.47
CA TYR A 285 -5.29 40.92 4.29
C TYR A 285 -4.98 40.58 5.75
N TYR A 286 -4.13 39.58 6.00
CA TYR A 286 -3.75 39.22 7.37
C TYR A 286 -2.88 40.27 8.05
N LYS A 287 -2.08 41.03 7.29
CA LYS A 287 -1.33 42.18 7.81
C LYS A 287 -2.28 43.31 8.24
N ASP A 288 -3.29 43.60 7.44
CA ASP A 288 -4.31 44.60 7.76
C ASP A 288 -5.18 44.15 8.94
N LEU A 289 -5.50 42.85 9.01
CA LEU A 289 -6.20 42.25 10.15
C LEU A 289 -5.39 42.35 11.44
N SER A 290 -4.08 42.14 11.34
CA SER A 290 -3.16 42.29 12.47
C SER A 290 -3.11 43.72 12.99
N ALA A 291 -3.08 44.69 12.08
CA ALA A 291 -3.13 46.11 12.43
C ALA A 291 -4.48 46.51 13.03
N LYS A 292 -5.59 45.98 12.49
CA LYS A 292 -6.96 46.26 12.95
C LYS A 292 -7.15 45.83 14.41
N TYR A 293 -6.79 44.59 14.74
CA TYR A 293 -7.11 44.00 16.04
C TYR A 293 -5.90 43.92 17.01
N ALA A 294 -4.75 44.48 16.63
CA ALA A 294 -3.52 44.51 17.43
C ALA A 294 -3.01 43.13 17.90
N PHE A 295 -3.18 42.09 17.06
CA PHE A 295 -2.63 40.75 17.28
C PHE A 295 -1.92 40.25 16.02
N GLU A 296 -1.01 39.29 16.15
CA GLU A 296 -0.31 38.70 15.01
C GLU A 296 -1.26 37.73 14.25
N ALA A 297 -2.09 38.29 13.36
CA ALA A 297 -2.97 37.51 12.52
C ALA A 297 -2.15 36.84 11.40
N LYS A 298 -2.43 35.56 11.20
CA LYS A 298 -1.59 34.65 10.42
C LYS A 298 -2.47 33.93 9.41
N PRO A 299 -2.07 33.84 8.12
CA PRO A 299 -2.81 33.04 7.14
C PRO A 299 -3.17 31.65 7.66
N GLU A 300 -4.46 31.35 7.65
CA GLU A 300 -4.95 30.03 8.03
C GLU A 300 -4.66 29.01 6.92
N TYR A 301 -4.67 27.73 7.29
CA TYR A 301 -4.47 26.62 6.35
C TYR A 301 -5.39 26.73 5.12
N LYS A 302 -6.70 26.91 5.34
CA LYS A 302 -7.71 26.94 4.26
C LYS A 302 -7.51 28.09 3.28
N ALA A 303 -7.16 29.29 3.75
CA ALA A 303 -6.92 30.44 2.88
C ALA A 303 -5.74 30.21 1.93
N VAL A 304 -4.61 29.70 2.46
CA VAL A 304 -3.43 29.37 1.65
C VAL A 304 -3.75 28.19 0.70
N ASN A 305 -4.46 27.18 1.19
CA ASN A 305 -4.82 26.02 0.39
C ASN A 305 -5.74 26.37 -0.78
N HIS A 306 -6.76 27.21 -0.53
CA HIS A 306 -7.67 27.69 -1.56
C HIS A 306 -6.95 28.59 -2.57
N ALA A 307 -5.96 29.39 -2.16
CA ALA A 307 -5.12 30.14 -3.11
C ALA A 307 -4.31 29.18 -4.00
N GLY A 308 -3.78 28.08 -3.45
CA GLY A 308 -3.12 27.02 -4.21
C GLY A 308 -4.06 26.37 -5.22
N TYR A 309 -5.28 26.01 -4.82
CA TYR A 309 -6.30 25.49 -5.75
C TYR A 309 -6.79 26.52 -6.77
N ALA A 310 -6.84 27.81 -6.41
CA ALA A 310 -7.16 28.88 -7.37
C ALA A 310 -6.09 28.99 -8.47
N ALA A 311 -4.81 28.84 -8.12
CA ALA A 311 -3.72 28.74 -9.10
C ALA A 311 -3.83 27.45 -9.93
N LEU A 312 -4.07 26.30 -9.28
CA LEU A 312 -4.26 25.00 -9.93
C LEU A 312 -5.40 25.03 -10.97
N ASN A 313 -6.54 25.64 -10.63
CA ASN A 313 -7.69 25.80 -11.51
C ASN A 313 -7.42 26.73 -12.71
N LYS A 314 -6.51 27.70 -12.54
CA LYS A 314 -5.99 28.55 -13.63
C LYS A 314 -4.91 27.85 -14.47
N GLN A 315 -4.61 26.58 -14.18
CA GLN A 315 -3.52 25.80 -14.77
C GLN A 315 -2.11 26.39 -14.54
N ASP A 316 -1.96 27.23 -13.52
CA ASP A 316 -0.66 27.72 -13.06
C ASP A 316 -0.07 26.75 -12.04
N PHE A 317 0.45 25.63 -12.56
CA PHE A 317 0.91 24.49 -11.76
C PHE A 317 2.14 24.81 -10.90
N GLU A 318 3.07 25.60 -11.42
CA GLU A 318 4.29 25.99 -10.71
C GLU A 318 3.96 26.81 -9.46
N SER A 319 3.12 27.86 -9.63
CA SER A 319 2.65 28.65 -8.50
C SER A 319 1.83 27.80 -7.52
N ALA A 320 0.95 26.93 -8.00
CA ALA A 320 0.15 26.06 -7.14
C ALA A 320 1.04 25.16 -6.27
N ILE A 321 2.05 24.52 -6.85
CA ILE A 321 3.02 23.67 -6.14
C ILE A 321 3.80 24.49 -5.11
N GLU A 322 4.28 25.69 -5.46
CA GLU A 322 5.01 26.55 -4.52
C GLU A 322 4.13 26.95 -3.32
N ILE A 323 2.87 27.30 -3.58
CA ILE A 323 1.89 27.64 -2.55
C ILE A 323 1.63 26.44 -1.64
N PHE A 324 1.40 25.25 -2.20
CA PHE A 324 1.18 24.03 -1.41
C PHE A 324 2.44 23.64 -0.59
N LYS A 325 3.66 23.80 -1.12
CA LYS A 325 4.91 23.61 -0.38
C LYS A 325 5.04 24.56 0.82
N LYS A 326 4.70 25.85 0.63
CA LYS A 326 4.64 26.83 1.72
C LYS A 326 3.60 26.42 2.77
N ASN A 327 2.45 25.91 2.34
CA ASN A 327 1.40 25.44 3.24
C ASN A 327 1.85 24.22 4.08
N VAL A 328 2.51 23.23 3.45
CA VAL A 328 3.13 22.08 4.13
C VAL A 328 4.17 22.52 5.17
N THR A 329 5.02 23.49 4.81
CA THR A 329 6.07 24.01 5.72
C THR A 329 5.45 24.64 6.97
N ARG A 330 4.33 25.35 6.81
CA ARG A 330 3.62 26.03 7.88
C ARG A 330 2.78 25.09 8.73
N PHE A 331 2.21 24.06 8.11
CA PHE A 331 1.34 23.08 8.75
C PHE A 331 1.87 21.64 8.54
N PRO A 332 3.07 21.32 9.07
CA PRO A 332 3.72 20.03 8.81
C PRO A 332 2.98 18.84 9.43
N ASN A 333 2.01 19.09 10.31
CA ASN A 333 1.22 18.08 11.00
C ASN A 333 -0.19 17.89 10.41
N LYS A 334 -0.49 18.49 9.24
CA LYS A 334 -1.80 18.40 8.57
C LYS A 334 -1.71 17.43 7.39
N SER A 335 -2.47 16.33 7.42
CA SER A 335 -2.49 15.35 6.33
C SER A 335 -2.95 15.96 5.00
N ASP A 336 -3.99 16.80 5.05
CA ASP A 336 -4.53 17.48 3.85
C ASP A 336 -3.49 18.35 3.13
N ALA A 337 -2.52 18.94 3.84
CA ALA A 337 -1.51 19.79 3.22
C ALA A 337 -0.64 18.98 2.24
N TYR A 338 -0.32 17.74 2.59
CA TYR A 338 0.42 16.82 1.73
C TYR A 338 -0.43 16.31 0.57
N ASP A 339 -1.72 16.02 0.79
CA ASP A 339 -2.62 15.59 -0.29
C ASP A 339 -2.86 16.71 -1.32
N SER A 340 -3.01 17.96 -0.87
CA SER A 340 -3.10 19.12 -1.78
C SER A 340 -1.80 19.37 -2.55
N LEU A 341 -0.63 19.19 -1.92
CA LEU A 341 0.64 19.22 -2.65
C LEU A 341 0.73 18.09 -3.69
N ALA A 342 0.24 16.90 -3.36
CA ALA A 342 0.15 15.79 -4.30
C ALA A 342 -0.75 16.11 -5.50
N ASP A 343 -1.84 16.85 -5.31
CA ASP A 343 -2.70 17.31 -6.40
C ASP A 343 -1.97 18.28 -7.34
N GLY A 344 -1.17 19.19 -6.78
CA GLY A 344 -0.29 20.06 -7.57
C GLY A 344 0.68 19.26 -8.43
N TYR A 345 1.39 18.30 -7.84
CA TYR A 345 2.30 17.41 -8.56
C TYR A 345 1.60 16.55 -9.60
N GLU A 346 0.44 15.97 -9.26
CA GLU A 346 -0.31 15.12 -10.19
C GLU A 346 -0.81 15.91 -11.40
N ALA A 347 -1.30 17.14 -11.20
CA ALA A 347 -1.75 18.02 -12.27
C ALA A 347 -0.60 18.47 -13.17
N ASN A 348 0.60 18.68 -12.59
CA ASN A 348 1.82 19.01 -13.34
C ASN A 348 2.46 17.80 -14.07
N GLY A 349 1.88 16.60 -13.92
CA GLY A 349 2.42 15.36 -14.52
C GLY A 349 3.57 14.72 -13.74
N GLU A 350 3.91 15.24 -12.57
CA GLU A 350 4.99 14.77 -11.70
C GLU A 350 4.52 13.61 -10.81
N LEU A 351 4.06 12.51 -11.44
CA LEU A 351 3.33 11.43 -10.75
C LEU A 351 4.11 10.74 -9.63
N ALA A 352 5.45 10.67 -9.72
CA ALA A 352 6.29 10.09 -8.67
C ALA A 352 6.29 10.97 -7.39
N MET A 353 6.40 12.28 -7.55
CA MET A 353 6.32 13.21 -6.42
C MET A 353 4.90 13.29 -5.86
N ALA A 354 3.87 13.18 -6.73
CA ALA A 354 2.49 13.04 -6.28
C ALA A 354 2.29 11.77 -5.44
N LEU A 355 2.90 10.64 -5.83
CA LEU A 355 2.81 9.38 -5.10
C LEU A 355 3.44 9.51 -3.72
N GLU A 356 4.66 10.04 -3.63
CA GLU A 356 5.36 10.29 -2.36
C GLU A 356 4.51 11.14 -1.41
N MET A 357 3.92 12.23 -1.92
CA MET A 357 3.09 13.12 -1.11
C MET A 357 1.78 12.46 -0.67
N ARG A 358 1.13 11.62 -1.50
CA ARG A 358 -0.08 10.88 -1.08
C ARG A 358 0.20 9.81 -0.04
N GLU A 359 1.36 9.14 -0.12
CA GLU A 359 1.79 8.19 0.91
C GLU A 359 2.03 8.90 2.23
N LYS A 360 2.69 10.07 2.18
CA LYS A 360 2.89 10.92 3.35
C LYS A 360 1.57 11.43 3.92
N ALA A 361 0.63 11.88 3.08
CA ALA A 361 -0.70 12.30 3.53
C ALA A 361 -1.44 11.17 4.28
N LEU A 362 -1.39 9.95 3.74
CA LEU A 362 -1.99 8.77 4.40
C LEU A 362 -1.30 8.47 5.74
N ALA A 363 0.02 8.47 5.80
CA ALA A 363 0.76 8.26 7.05
C ALA A 363 0.39 9.30 8.11
N MET A 364 0.39 10.59 7.74
CA MET A 364 0.04 11.69 8.64
C MET A 364 -1.42 11.63 9.11
N SER A 365 -2.34 11.11 8.30
CA SER A 365 -3.75 11.00 8.69
C SER A 365 -3.97 10.08 9.89
N TYR A 366 -3.14 9.05 10.06
CA TYR A 366 -3.16 8.20 11.25
C TYR A 366 -2.69 8.94 12.50
N GLU A 367 -1.65 9.76 12.38
CA GLU A 367 -1.14 10.59 13.47
C GLU A 367 -2.09 11.74 13.84
N GLU A 368 -2.81 12.28 12.87
CA GLU A 368 -3.83 13.31 13.08
C GLU A 368 -5.14 12.73 13.66
N ASN A 369 -5.32 11.40 13.59
CA ASN A 369 -6.54 10.69 13.97
C ASN A 369 -7.78 11.22 13.22
N VAL A 370 -7.65 11.36 11.90
CA VAL A 370 -8.72 11.81 10.99
C VAL A 370 -9.17 10.69 10.05
N GLU A 371 -10.37 10.83 9.48
CA GLU A 371 -10.89 9.88 8.49
C GLU A 371 -9.96 9.81 7.27
N ASN A 372 -9.58 8.59 6.85
CA ASN A 372 -8.55 8.38 5.83
C ASN A 372 -9.03 7.62 4.58
N GLY A 373 -10.34 7.41 4.43
CA GLY A 373 -10.93 6.71 3.29
C GLY A 373 -10.62 7.42 1.95
N ALA A 374 -10.71 8.75 1.93
CA ALA A 374 -10.37 9.55 0.75
C ALA A 374 -8.90 9.39 0.34
N TYR A 375 -7.95 9.52 1.27
CA TYR A 375 -6.52 9.38 0.98
C TYR A 375 -6.18 8.00 0.41
N LYS A 376 -6.72 6.93 1.00
CA LYS A 376 -6.54 5.56 0.49
C LYS A 376 -7.03 5.41 -0.94
N THR A 377 -8.21 5.96 -1.22
CA THR A 377 -8.84 5.90 -2.55
C THR A 377 -8.02 6.69 -3.58
N ARG A 378 -7.60 7.91 -3.24
CA ARG A 378 -6.78 8.76 -4.12
C ARG A 378 -5.40 8.19 -4.37
N LEU A 379 -4.78 7.58 -3.37
CA LEU A 379 -3.51 6.86 -3.51
C LEU A 379 -3.66 5.65 -4.45
N ALA A 380 -4.70 4.83 -4.25
CA ALA A 380 -5.00 3.70 -5.12
C ALA A 380 -5.28 4.13 -6.57
N ASN A 381 -6.05 5.20 -6.76
CA ASN A 381 -6.33 5.77 -8.08
C ASN A 381 -5.07 6.29 -8.77
N LEU A 382 -4.15 6.93 -8.03
CA LEU A 382 -2.88 7.40 -8.58
C LEU A 382 -1.98 6.23 -8.98
N ARG A 383 -1.87 5.19 -8.14
CA ARG A 383 -1.15 3.96 -8.48
C ARG A 383 -1.73 3.33 -9.74
N LYS A 384 -3.06 3.26 -9.84
CA LYS A 384 -3.76 2.79 -11.05
C LYS A 384 -3.53 3.71 -12.26
N LYS A 385 -3.44 5.03 -12.08
CA LYS A 385 -3.17 6.00 -13.16
C LYS A 385 -1.73 5.88 -13.66
N ILE A 386 -0.77 5.69 -12.75
CA ILE A 386 0.62 5.37 -13.06
C ILE A 386 0.69 4.06 -13.85
N ALA A 387 -0.03 3.02 -13.40
CA ALA A 387 -0.10 1.73 -14.10
C ALA A 387 -0.82 1.81 -15.46
N LYS A 388 -1.94 2.55 -15.57
CA LYS A 388 -2.73 2.74 -16.80
C LYS A 388 -2.08 3.68 -17.82
N GLY A 389 -1.24 4.61 -17.39
CA GLY A 389 -0.49 5.51 -18.28
C GLY A 389 0.55 4.79 -19.16
N THR A 390 0.75 3.50 -18.92
CA THR A 390 1.76 2.63 -19.53
C THR A 390 1.15 1.32 -20.02
N GLU A 391 0.16 1.34 -20.92
CA GLU A 391 0.06 0.23 -21.88
C GLU A 391 1.26 0.35 -22.83
N SER A 392 2.36 -0.30 -22.45
CA SER A 392 3.58 -0.32 -23.25
C SER A 392 3.24 -0.88 -24.64
N LYS A 393 3.65 -0.16 -25.71
CA LYS A 393 3.56 -0.69 -27.08
C LYS A 393 4.17 -2.09 -27.18
N GLU A 394 5.15 -2.39 -26.34
CA GLU A 394 5.88 -3.66 -26.27
C GLU A 394 5.06 -4.75 -25.59
N ALA A 395 4.32 -4.41 -24.53
CA ALA A 395 3.37 -5.33 -23.93
C ALA A 395 2.26 -5.69 -24.93
N ASN A 396 1.79 -4.71 -25.71
CA ASN A 396 0.78 -4.96 -26.76
C ASN A 396 1.30 -5.87 -27.89
N LEU A 397 2.61 -5.87 -28.18
CA LEU A 397 3.20 -6.80 -29.17
C LEU A 397 3.09 -8.27 -28.74
N LEU A 398 3.06 -8.55 -27.44
CA LEU A 398 2.86 -9.90 -26.90
C LEU A 398 1.38 -10.27 -26.88
N LYS A 399 0.48 -9.30 -26.65
CA LYS A 399 -0.97 -9.57 -26.65
C LYS A 399 -1.53 -9.95 -28.01
N THR A 400 -0.96 -9.47 -29.11
CA THR A 400 -1.55 -9.66 -30.46
C THR A 400 -0.62 -10.31 -31.47
N GLY A 401 0.55 -10.79 -31.04
CA GLY A 401 1.64 -11.15 -31.95
C GLY A 401 2.33 -12.46 -31.60
N LEU A 402 1.62 -13.42 -31.01
CA LEU A 402 2.18 -14.76 -30.76
C LEU A 402 1.99 -15.65 -31.98
N ALA A 403 2.90 -16.59 -32.16
CA ALA A 403 2.83 -17.58 -33.23
C ALA A 403 3.51 -18.87 -32.76
N GLU A 404 3.20 -19.95 -33.45
CA GLU A 404 3.76 -21.27 -33.16
C GLU A 404 5.29 -21.27 -33.24
N ARG A 405 5.91 -22.08 -32.36
CA ARG A 405 7.37 -22.22 -32.24
C ARG A 405 8.03 -22.67 -33.55
N ILE A 406 7.43 -23.64 -34.23
CA ILE A 406 7.93 -24.12 -35.53
C ILE A 406 7.14 -23.45 -36.65
N ARG A 407 7.88 -22.86 -37.60
CA ARG A 407 7.34 -22.19 -38.79
C ARG A 407 7.72 -22.97 -40.04
N ILE A 408 6.86 -22.95 -41.04
CA ILE A 408 7.09 -23.67 -42.30
C ILE A 408 7.72 -22.70 -43.31
N GLU A 409 8.85 -23.12 -43.92
CA GLU A 409 9.54 -22.35 -44.95
C GLU A 409 8.59 -21.96 -46.10
N GLY A 410 8.52 -20.65 -46.39
CA GLY A 410 7.70 -20.10 -47.46
C GLY A 410 6.22 -19.89 -47.14
N GLN A 411 5.76 -20.18 -45.91
CA GLN A 411 4.43 -19.82 -45.42
C GLN A 411 4.46 -18.49 -44.66
N GLU A 412 3.37 -17.70 -44.76
CA GLU A 412 3.18 -16.53 -43.91
C GLU A 412 2.99 -16.97 -42.44
N VAL A 413 3.50 -16.18 -41.50
CA VAL A 413 3.36 -16.43 -40.07
C VAL A 413 1.95 -16.03 -39.63
N ASP A 414 1.19 -16.98 -39.11
CA ASP A 414 -0.12 -16.73 -38.53
C ASP A 414 0.02 -16.20 -37.09
N TYR A 415 -0.01 -14.87 -36.95
CA TYR A 415 0.04 -14.24 -35.63
C TYR A 415 -1.35 -14.25 -34.98
N GLN A 416 -1.40 -14.79 -33.77
CA GLN A 416 -2.59 -14.91 -32.94
C GLN A 416 -2.45 -14.06 -31.67
N SER A 417 -3.59 -13.75 -31.06
CA SER A 417 -3.63 -13.09 -29.75
C SER A 417 -3.17 -14.04 -28.63
N LEU A 418 -2.68 -13.44 -27.56
CA LEU A 418 -2.29 -14.16 -26.35
C LEU A 418 -3.46 -14.98 -25.80
N GLU A 419 -4.67 -14.41 -25.81
CA GLU A 419 -5.87 -15.10 -25.34
C GLU A 419 -6.21 -16.33 -26.21
N GLN A 420 -6.00 -16.25 -27.52
CA GLN A 420 -6.17 -17.40 -28.42
C GLN A 420 -5.15 -18.50 -28.13
N ARG A 421 -3.88 -18.15 -27.91
CA ARG A 421 -2.84 -19.12 -27.58
C ARG A 421 -3.03 -19.72 -26.18
N GLN A 422 -3.48 -18.92 -25.21
CA GLN A 422 -3.87 -19.40 -23.88
C GLN A 422 -5.01 -20.40 -23.95
N ALA A 423 -6.05 -20.11 -24.74
CA ALA A 423 -7.17 -21.01 -24.93
C ALA A 423 -6.76 -22.30 -25.68
N HIS A 424 -5.83 -22.21 -26.61
CA HIS A 424 -5.30 -23.38 -27.32
C HIS A 424 -4.50 -24.31 -26.41
N TYR A 425 -3.76 -23.76 -25.44
CA TYR A 425 -2.96 -24.57 -24.52
C TYR A 425 -3.66 -24.87 -23.19
N ASP A 426 -4.93 -24.51 -23.00
CA ASP A 426 -5.60 -24.62 -21.71
C ASP A 426 -4.82 -23.96 -20.55
N VAL A 427 -4.29 -22.75 -20.79
CA VAL A 427 -3.54 -21.96 -19.80
C VAL A 427 -4.40 -20.81 -19.29
N PRO A 428 -5.02 -20.91 -18.10
CA PRO A 428 -6.03 -19.94 -17.67
C PRO A 428 -5.50 -18.53 -17.47
N GLY A 429 -4.28 -18.40 -16.97
CA GLY A 429 -3.68 -17.13 -16.58
C GLY A 429 -2.17 -17.08 -16.80
N VAL A 430 -1.69 -15.90 -17.17
CA VAL A 430 -0.26 -15.61 -17.34
C VAL A 430 0.06 -14.21 -16.82
N SER A 431 1.22 -14.08 -16.18
CA SER A 431 1.84 -12.80 -15.86
C SER A 431 3.26 -12.73 -16.42
N VAL A 432 3.56 -11.62 -17.07
CA VAL A 432 4.87 -11.29 -17.65
C VAL A 432 5.37 -9.99 -17.02
N ALA A 433 6.64 -9.95 -16.67
CA ALA A 433 7.37 -8.73 -16.36
C ALA A 433 8.57 -8.62 -17.30
N PHE A 434 8.89 -7.40 -17.72
CA PHE A 434 10.02 -7.14 -18.60
C PHE A 434 10.94 -6.07 -17.99
N MET A 435 12.23 -6.33 -18.06
CA MET A 435 13.28 -5.41 -17.69
C MET A 435 13.91 -4.78 -18.92
N ARG A 436 14.14 -3.47 -18.84
CA ARG A 436 14.95 -2.72 -19.79
C ARG A 436 16.09 -2.05 -19.05
N ASN A 437 17.31 -2.26 -19.51
CA ASN A 437 18.49 -1.63 -18.94
C ASN A 437 18.63 -1.85 -17.42
N GLY A 438 18.21 -3.02 -16.91
CA GLY A 438 18.24 -3.39 -15.50
C GLY A 438 17.09 -2.83 -14.64
N GLN A 439 16.13 -2.12 -15.24
CA GLN A 439 14.96 -1.57 -14.55
C GLN A 439 13.67 -2.21 -15.05
N LEU A 440 12.70 -2.43 -14.15
CA LEU A 440 11.38 -2.92 -14.52
C LEU A 440 10.69 -1.90 -15.43
N ALA A 441 10.43 -2.28 -16.69
CA ALA A 441 9.90 -1.38 -17.70
C ALA A 441 8.38 -1.44 -17.79
N TRP A 442 7.82 -2.66 -17.76
CA TRP A 442 6.39 -2.90 -17.79
C TRP A 442 6.07 -4.30 -17.28
N THR A 443 4.80 -4.50 -16.94
CA THR A 443 4.21 -5.81 -16.68
C THR A 443 2.99 -6.01 -17.57
N MET A 444 2.69 -7.25 -17.90
CA MET A 444 1.51 -7.65 -18.66
C MET A 444 0.85 -8.83 -17.96
N GLN A 445 -0.46 -8.79 -17.84
CA GLN A 445 -1.27 -9.88 -17.29
C GLN A 445 -2.39 -10.20 -18.27
N SER A 446 -2.75 -11.49 -18.35
CA SER A 446 -3.85 -11.98 -19.16
C SER A 446 -4.50 -13.19 -18.49
N GLY A 447 -5.80 -13.32 -18.67
CA GLY A 447 -6.59 -14.43 -18.15
C GLY A 447 -6.91 -14.36 -16.66
N VAL A 448 -7.24 -15.51 -16.08
CA VAL A 448 -7.75 -15.65 -14.72
C VAL A 448 -6.80 -16.46 -13.83
N LYS A 449 -6.70 -16.05 -12.57
CA LYS A 449 -5.97 -16.81 -11.55
C LYS A 449 -6.80 -17.97 -11.00
N ASP A 450 -8.11 -17.96 -11.22
CA ASP A 450 -9.03 -19.03 -10.82
C ASP A 450 -10.27 -19.07 -11.74
N LEU A 451 -10.49 -20.19 -12.44
CA LEU A 451 -11.59 -20.44 -13.36
C LEU A 451 -12.97 -20.52 -12.68
N THR A 452 -13.04 -20.83 -11.38
CA THR A 452 -14.34 -20.94 -10.68
C THR A 452 -14.86 -19.58 -10.25
N THR A 453 -13.97 -18.73 -9.75
CA THR A 453 -14.29 -17.39 -9.25
C THR A 453 -14.15 -16.32 -10.33
N GLU A 454 -13.56 -16.65 -11.48
CA GLU A 454 -13.25 -15.76 -12.60
C GLU A 454 -12.39 -14.54 -12.20
N LEU A 455 -11.66 -14.64 -11.08
CA LEU A 455 -10.77 -13.57 -10.65
C LEU A 455 -9.60 -13.46 -11.63
N VAL A 456 -9.35 -12.25 -12.11
CA VAL A 456 -8.29 -11.97 -13.08
C VAL A 456 -6.89 -12.12 -12.46
N VAL A 457 -5.91 -12.46 -13.29
CA VAL A 457 -4.49 -12.29 -12.94
C VAL A 457 -4.18 -10.79 -12.91
N ASP A 458 -3.51 -10.34 -11.85
CA ASP A 458 -2.98 -8.98 -11.71
C ASP A 458 -1.49 -8.97 -11.37
N GLU A 459 -0.87 -7.78 -11.33
CA GLU A 459 0.57 -7.61 -11.04
C GLU A 459 1.02 -8.14 -9.68
N ASN A 460 0.07 -8.41 -8.77
CA ASN A 460 0.31 -8.90 -7.43
C ASN A 460 0.00 -10.39 -7.30
N THR A 461 -0.46 -11.05 -8.37
CA THR A 461 -0.82 -12.46 -8.33
C THR A 461 0.43 -13.30 -8.17
N VAL A 462 0.45 -14.17 -7.15
CA VAL A 462 1.59 -15.04 -6.87
C VAL A 462 1.37 -16.44 -7.41
N PHE A 463 2.43 -17.03 -7.92
CA PHE A 463 2.49 -18.37 -8.49
C PHE A 463 3.58 -19.17 -7.77
N GLN A 464 3.51 -20.49 -7.81
CA GLN A 464 4.68 -21.29 -7.45
C GLN A 464 5.75 -21.13 -8.53
N ALA A 465 6.97 -20.79 -8.10
CA ALA A 465 8.08 -20.51 -9.00
C ALA A 465 8.82 -21.79 -9.43
N GLY A 466 8.45 -22.95 -8.89
CA GLY A 466 9.13 -24.21 -9.10
C GLY A 466 10.64 -24.08 -8.96
N SER A 467 11.37 -24.55 -9.97
CA SER A 467 12.83 -24.57 -9.93
C SER A 467 13.54 -23.21 -9.93
N ILE A 468 12.84 -22.08 -10.13
CA ILE A 468 13.42 -20.74 -9.86
C ILE A 468 13.68 -20.54 -8.35
N SER A 469 13.14 -21.41 -7.50
CA SER A 469 13.54 -21.54 -6.09
C SER A 469 15.05 -21.77 -5.91
N LYS A 470 15.72 -22.46 -6.86
CA LYS A 470 17.14 -22.80 -6.78
C LYS A 470 18.04 -21.56 -6.85
N PRO A 471 17.92 -20.66 -7.84
CA PRO A 471 18.68 -19.42 -7.85
C PRO A 471 18.35 -18.51 -6.66
N ALA A 472 17.10 -18.47 -6.20
CA ALA A 472 16.72 -17.72 -5.00
C ALA A 472 17.41 -18.27 -3.74
N PHE A 473 17.42 -19.58 -3.54
CA PHE A 473 18.16 -20.22 -2.47
C PHE A 473 19.68 -19.99 -2.59
N ALA A 474 20.24 -20.13 -3.79
CA ALA A 474 21.65 -19.85 -4.02
C ALA A 474 22.02 -18.42 -3.64
N ALA A 475 21.18 -17.43 -3.95
CA ALA A 475 21.37 -16.05 -3.53
C ALA A 475 21.37 -15.90 -2.00
N VAL A 476 20.45 -16.58 -1.29
CA VAL A 476 20.42 -16.63 0.19
C VAL A 476 21.71 -17.24 0.74
N LEU A 477 22.14 -18.39 0.22
CA LEU A 477 23.36 -19.08 0.67
C LEU A 477 24.60 -18.21 0.44
N MET A 478 24.73 -17.61 -0.75
CA MET A 478 25.88 -16.80 -1.10
C MET A 478 25.93 -15.49 -0.31
N LYS A 479 24.77 -14.90 -0.03
CA LYS A 479 24.67 -13.75 0.90
C LYS A 479 25.03 -14.15 2.32
N TYR A 480 24.53 -15.29 2.83
CA TYR A 480 24.91 -15.80 4.15
C TYR A 480 26.43 -16.02 4.25
N ARG A 481 27.02 -16.67 3.24
CA ARG A 481 28.46 -16.98 3.15
C ARG A 481 29.33 -15.72 3.12
N GLN A 482 28.84 -14.65 2.50
CA GLN A 482 29.54 -13.36 2.51
C GLN A 482 29.64 -12.78 3.93
N ASP A 483 28.60 -12.94 4.74
CA ASP A 483 28.54 -12.39 6.09
C ASP A 483 29.12 -13.37 7.14
N ASN A 484 29.15 -14.66 6.82
CA ASN A 484 29.62 -15.76 7.68
C ASN A 484 30.46 -16.72 6.83
N PRO A 485 31.80 -16.73 6.96
CA PRO A 485 32.65 -17.55 6.10
C PRO A 485 32.29 -19.04 6.12
N ILE A 486 31.83 -19.55 4.97
CA ILE A 486 31.64 -20.97 4.67
C ILE A 486 32.52 -21.31 3.47
N ASP A 487 33.27 -22.41 3.57
CA ASP A 487 33.98 -22.99 2.44
C ASP A 487 32.97 -23.73 1.54
N LEU A 488 32.81 -23.29 0.29
CA LEU A 488 31.87 -23.90 -0.66
C LEU A 488 32.41 -25.19 -1.27
N ASP A 489 33.70 -25.46 -1.08
CA ASP A 489 34.44 -26.56 -1.70
C ASP A 489 34.81 -27.68 -0.72
N THR A 490 34.50 -27.52 0.57
CA THR A 490 34.56 -28.63 1.55
C THR A 490 33.48 -29.66 1.28
N ASP A 491 33.72 -30.89 1.72
CA ASP A 491 32.69 -31.93 1.75
C ASP A 491 31.54 -31.52 2.67
N VAL A 492 30.30 -31.66 2.20
CA VAL A 492 29.10 -31.30 2.95
C VAL A 492 28.95 -32.12 4.23
N ASN A 493 29.48 -33.34 4.30
CA ASN A 493 29.45 -34.13 5.54
C ASN A 493 30.28 -33.49 6.67
N ASN A 494 31.24 -32.61 6.35
CA ASN A 494 31.96 -31.81 7.35
C ASN A 494 31.10 -30.66 7.92
N LEU A 495 30.01 -30.29 7.25
CA LEU A 495 29.13 -29.18 7.60
C LEU A 495 27.80 -29.66 8.20
N LEU A 496 27.31 -30.82 7.76
CA LEU A 496 26.05 -31.40 8.21
C LEU A 496 26.14 -31.91 9.65
N THR A 497 25.06 -31.72 10.41
CA THR A 497 24.94 -32.15 11.81
C THR A 497 23.67 -32.94 12.10
N SER A 498 22.56 -32.67 11.39
CA SER A 498 21.29 -33.35 11.62
C SER A 498 21.15 -34.66 10.85
N TRP A 499 21.92 -34.83 9.78
CA TRP A 499 21.92 -35.97 8.87
C TRP A 499 23.30 -36.12 8.22
N GLN A 500 23.60 -37.25 7.58
CA GLN A 500 24.85 -37.45 6.86
C GLN A 500 24.56 -38.06 5.49
N LEU A 501 25.22 -37.54 4.45
CA LEU A 501 25.18 -38.13 3.12
C LEU A 501 25.76 -39.55 3.19
N PRO A 502 25.01 -40.59 2.74
CA PRO A 502 25.50 -41.96 2.74
C PRO A 502 26.81 -42.11 1.97
N GLU A 503 27.64 -43.06 2.40
CA GLU A 503 28.87 -43.40 1.69
C GLU A 503 28.57 -43.78 0.22
N HIS A 504 29.46 -43.32 -0.67
CA HIS A 504 29.41 -43.58 -2.10
C HIS A 504 30.79 -44.03 -2.61
N GLU A 505 30.84 -44.59 -3.82
CA GLU A 505 32.04 -45.20 -4.40
C GLU A 505 33.28 -44.28 -4.37
N TRP A 506 33.06 -42.97 -4.53
CA TRP A 506 34.13 -41.96 -4.60
C TRP A 506 34.42 -41.21 -3.28
N ALA A 507 33.86 -41.66 -2.15
CA ALA A 507 34.08 -41.01 -0.86
C ALA A 507 35.59 -40.96 -0.52
N GLY A 508 36.08 -39.80 -0.11
CA GLY A 508 37.49 -39.54 0.17
C GLY A 508 38.40 -39.37 -1.06
N GLN A 509 37.89 -39.59 -2.28
CA GLN A 509 38.59 -39.32 -3.55
C GLN A 509 38.05 -38.07 -4.23
N GLU A 510 36.72 -37.91 -4.23
CA GLU A 510 36.01 -36.75 -4.75
C GLU A 510 35.12 -36.16 -3.66
N VAL A 511 34.97 -34.84 -3.70
CA VAL A 511 34.19 -34.10 -2.72
C VAL A 511 32.77 -33.85 -3.23
N VAL A 512 31.77 -34.03 -2.37
CA VAL A 512 30.42 -33.51 -2.59
C VAL A 512 30.33 -32.18 -1.87
N SER A 513 30.45 -31.06 -2.61
CA SER A 513 30.53 -29.72 -2.03
C SER A 513 29.29 -28.87 -2.33
N LEU A 514 29.04 -27.82 -1.54
CA LEU A 514 27.95 -26.86 -1.81
C LEU A 514 28.03 -26.28 -3.22
N ARG A 515 29.23 -25.98 -3.70
CA ARG A 515 29.46 -25.51 -5.09
C ARG A 515 28.99 -26.54 -6.10
N ARG A 516 29.39 -27.81 -5.94
CA ARG A 516 29.03 -28.90 -6.86
C ARG A 516 27.53 -29.24 -6.80
N LEU A 517 26.91 -29.14 -5.63
CA LEU A 517 25.48 -29.36 -5.47
C LEU A 517 24.65 -28.29 -6.20
N LEU A 518 25.02 -27.02 -6.06
CA LEU A 518 24.31 -25.90 -6.68
C LEU A 518 24.67 -25.65 -8.15
N SER A 519 25.73 -26.27 -8.66
CA SER A 519 26.07 -26.30 -10.09
C SER A 519 25.67 -27.59 -10.79
N HIS A 520 24.97 -28.50 -10.10
CA HIS A 520 24.52 -29.78 -10.64
C HIS A 520 25.68 -30.70 -11.13
N THR A 521 26.84 -30.62 -10.47
CA THR A 521 28.04 -31.43 -10.79
C THR A 521 28.47 -32.36 -9.64
N ALA A 522 27.66 -32.45 -8.58
CA ALA A 522 27.91 -33.34 -7.45
C ALA A 522 27.61 -34.82 -7.75
N GLY A 523 26.95 -35.13 -8.87
CA GLY A 523 26.53 -36.49 -9.17
C GLY A 523 25.41 -37.00 -8.26
N THR A 524 24.57 -36.10 -7.71
CA THR A 524 23.45 -36.43 -6.81
C THR A 524 22.14 -36.68 -7.56
N THR A 525 21.35 -37.66 -7.13
CA THR A 525 19.91 -37.77 -7.45
C THR A 525 19.12 -36.81 -6.54
N VAL A 526 17.81 -36.61 -6.64
CA VAL A 526 16.83 -36.89 -7.69
C VAL A 526 16.64 -35.65 -8.57
N HIS A 527 16.01 -35.79 -9.74
CA HIS A 527 15.84 -34.68 -10.69
C HIS A 527 14.97 -33.54 -10.14
N GLY A 528 13.78 -33.85 -9.60
CA GLY A 528 12.82 -32.89 -9.07
C GLY A 528 11.83 -33.57 -8.12
N PHE A 529 10.88 -32.80 -7.60
CA PHE A 529 9.92 -33.26 -6.58
C PHE A 529 8.48 -32.97 -7.03
N PRO A 530 7.54 -33.92 -6.92
CA PRO A 530 6.13 -33.69 -7.28
C PRO A 530 5.35 -32.74 -6.36
N GLY A 531 5.86 -32.51 -5.14
CA GLY A 531 5.09 -31.85 -4.07
C GLY A 531 4.03 -32.79 -3.47
N TYR A 532 3.22 -32.24 -2.56
CA TYR A 532 2.19 -32.98 -1.81
C TYR A 532 0.87 -32.22 -1.88
N ALA A 533 -0.20 -32.90 -2.31
CA ALA A 533 -1.53 -32.33 -2.43
C ALA A 533 -2.14 -32.00 -1.05
N ALA A 534 -3.10 -31.09 -0.99
CA ALA A 534 -3.76 -30.77 0.29
C ALA A 534 -4.41 -32.03 0.91
N GLY A 535 -4.04 -32.31 2.16
CA GLY A 535 -4.50 -33.50 2.90
C GLY A 535 -3.52 -34.67 2.89
N GLU A 536 -2.49 -34.64 2.04
CA GLU A 536 -1.42 -35.63 2.06
C GLU A 536 -0.41 -35.37 3.20
N PRO A 537 0.21 -36.43 3.76
CA PRO A 537 1.27 -36.26 4.74
C PRO A 537 2.54 -35.69 4.09
N VAL A 538 3.00 -34.54 4.58
CA VAL A 538 4.23 -33.88 4.09
C VAL A 538 5.45 -34.40 4.87
N PRO A 539 6.53 -34.88 4.21
CA PRO A 539 7.72 -35.39 4.89
C PRO A 539 8.57 -34.26 5.47
N THR A 540 9.43 -34.63 6.43
CA THR A 540 10.57 -33.81 6.82
C THR A 540 11.63 -33.78 5.71
N LEU A 541 12.53 -32.78 5.75
CA LEU A 541 13.63 -32.68 4.80
C LEU A 541 14.52 -33.94 4.80
N GLN A 542 14.79 -34.50 5.99
CA GLN A 542 15.54 -35.74 6.16
C GLN A 542 14.83 -36.94 5.52
N GLN A 543 13.52 -37.09 5.74
CA GLN A 543 12.75 -38.18 5.11
C GLN A 543 12.81 -38.10 3.58
N VAL A 544 12.80 -36.89 3.00
CA VAL A 544 12.99 -36.72 1.55
C VAL A 544 14.39 -37.18 1.11
N LEU A 545 15.44 -36.78 1.81
CA LEU A 545 16.81 -37.21 1.49
C LEU A 545 17.00 -38.73 1.61
N GLU A 546 16.30 -39.37 2.55
CA GLU A 546 16.32 -40.81 2.77
C GLU A 546 15.40 -41.60 1.84
N GLY A 547 14.53 -40.94 1.07
CA GLY A 547 13.46 -41.60 0.32
C GLY A 547 12.46 -42.34 1.23
N ALA A 548 12.36 -41.91 2.50
CA ALA A 548 11.55 -42.55 3.52
C ALA A 548 10.14 -41.96 3.55
N PHE A 549 9.12 -42.83 3.67
CA PHE A 549 7.73 -42.40 3.78
C PHE A 549 7.57 -41.30 4.85
N PRO A 550 6.81 -40.21 4.57
CA PRO A 550 5.91 -40.04 3.43
C PRO A 550 6.53 -39.44 2.16
N ALA A 551 7.86 -39.46 2.01
CA ALA A 551 8.49 -39.02 0.76
C ALA A 551 7.96 -39.81 -0.45
N ASN A 552 7.70 -39.10 -1.55
CA ASN A 552 7.18 -39.65 -2.81
C ASN A 552 8.25 -39.75 -3.92
N THR A 553 9.52 -39.64 -3.56
CA THR A 553 10.68 -39.81 -4.44
C THR A 553 11.71 -40.75 -3.80
N ASP A 554 12.59 -41.33 -4.62
CA ASP A 554 13.72 -42.11 -4.14
C ASP A 554 14.71 -41.27 -3.31
N ALA A 555 15.60 -41.96 -2.60
CA ALA A 555 16.64 -41.35 -1.79
C ALA A 555 17.61 -40.52 -2.65
N VAL A 556 18.16 -39.46 -2.03
CA VAL A 556 19.22 -38.63 -2.60
C VAL A 556 20.55 -39.33 -2.37
N VAL A 557 21.14 -39.85 -3.46
CA VAL A 557 22.41 -40.61 -3.46
C VAL A 557 23.37 -40.05 -4.49
N VAL A 558 24.65 -40.41 -4.37
CA VAL A 558 25.70 -40.11 -5.36
C VAL A 558 26.03 -41.38 -6.14
N ASP A 559 25.61 -41.42 -7.40
CA ASP A 559 25.78 -42.55 -8.32
C ASP A 559 26.51 -42.16 -9.61
N ILE A 560 26.94 -40.91 -9.72
CA ILE A 560 27.83 -40.41 -10.77
C ILE A 560 29.05 -39.78 -10.08
N LYS A 561 30.24 -40.04 -10.63
CA LYS A 561 31.47 -39.45 -10.11
C LYS A 561 31.35 -37.91 -10.09
N PRO A 562 31.52 -37.26 -8.93
CA PRO A 562 31.47 -35.80 -8.87
C PRO A 562 32.46 -35.16 -9.85
N SER A 563 32.09 -34.00 -10.41
CA SER A 563 32.83 -33.20 -11.40
C SER A 563 33.01 -33.77 -12.81
N THR A 564 32.51 -34.98 -13.12
CA THR A 564 32.70 -35.54 -14.47
C THR A 564 31.64 -35.12 -15.48
N GLN A 565 30.44 -34.75 -15.03
CA GLN A 565 29.36 -34.27 -15.88
C GLN A 565 28.38 -33.39 -15.10
N MET A 566 27.59 -32.60 -15.84
CA MET A 566 26.40 -31.95 -15.30
C MET A 566 25.24 -32.96 -15.30
N ARG A 567 24.58 -33.11 -14.15
CA ARG A 567 23.27 -33.76 -14.03
C ARG A 567 22.38 -32.90 -13.15
N TYR A 568 21.36 -32.29 -13.76
CA TYR A 568 20.37 -31.51 -13.06
C TYR A 568 19.76 -32.30 -11.89
N SER A 569 19.79 -31.70 -10.69
CA SER A 569 19.52 -32.41 -9.44
C SER A 569 18.83 -31.50 -8.43
N GLY A 570 17.52 -31.64 -8.31
CA GLY A 570 16.75 -31.06 -7.21
C GLY A 570 17.19 -31.63 -5.85
N GLY A 571 17.51 -32.93 -5.78
CA GLY A 571 18.01 -33.55 -4.56
C GLY A 571 19.34 -32.97 -4.08
N GLY A 572 20.24 -32.61 -4.99
CA GLY A 572 21.47 -31.88 -4.65
C GLY A 572 21.18 -30.51 -4.04
N THR A 573 20.22 -29.75 -4.59
CA THR A 573 19.79 -28.47 -4.00
C THR A 573 19.12 -28.66 -2.64
N THR A 574 18.32 -29.71 -2.47
CA THR A 574 17.68 -30.07 -1.19
C THR A 574 18.73 -30.42 -0.13
N LEU A 575 19.80 -31.12 -0.50
CA LEU A 575 20.93 -31.37 0.40
C LEU A 575 21.66 -30.08 0.78
N ALA A 576 21.87 -29.18 -0.17
CA ALA A 576 22.43 -27.86 0.12
C ALA A 576 21.54 -27.03 1.06
N GLN A 577 20.21 -27.13 0.94
CA GLN A 577 19.27 -26.53 1.89
C GLN A 577 19.51 -27.05 3.31
N LEU A 578 19.56 -28.37 3.50
CA LEU A 578 19.80 -28.93 4.82
C LEU A 578 21.15 -28.47 5.37
N THR A 579 22.19 -28.52 4.55
CA THR A 579 23.55 -28.09 4.91
C THR A 579 23.56 -26.64 5.40
N LEU A 580 22.90 -25.71 4.69
CA LEU A 580 22.83 -24.32 5.12
C LEU A 580 22.04 -24.15 6.43
N GLN A 581 20.92 -24.87 6.59
CA GLN A 581 20.12 -24.79 7.82
C GLN A 581 20.88 -25.33 9.04
N ASP A 582 21.68 -26.39 8.87
CA ASP A 582 22.53 -26.94 9.94
C ASP A 582 23.63 -25.95 10.33
N VAL A 583 24.30 -25.35 9.35
CA VAL A 583 25.35 -24.35 9.59
C VAL A 583 24.79 -23.09 10.23
N ALA A 584 23.65 -22.60 9.75
CA ALA A 584 23.04 -21.37 10.24
C ALA A 584 22.23 -21.56 11.52
N ASN A 585 21.81 -22.79 11.81
CA ASN A 585 20.82 -23.13 12.84
C ASN A 585 19.55 -22.26 12.73
N GLU A 586 19.08 -22.03 11.49
CA GLU A 586 17.95 -21.17 11.17
C GLU A 586 17.13 -21.76 10.00
N PRO A 587 15.79 -21.72 10.02
CA PRO A 587 14.97 -22.20 8.90
C PRO A 587 15.10 -21.33 7.64
N LEU A 588 15.00 -21.95 6.45
CA LEU A 588 15.11 -21.23 5.18
C LEU A 588 14.13 -20.04 5.03
N PRO A 589 12.82 -20.15 5.35
CA PRO A 589 11.91 -19.01 5.19
C PRO A 589 12.36 -17.74 5.93
N VAL A 590 12.88 -17.92 7.15
CA VAL A 590 13.39 -16.81 7.98
C VAL A 590 14.65 -16.22 7.35
N MET A 591 15.61 -17.07 6.95
CA MET A 591 16.82 -16.63 6.26
C MET A 591 16.51 -15.88 4.97
N SER A 592 15.61 -16.41 4.13
CA SER A 592 15.27 -15.80 2.85
C SER A 592 14.58 -14.44 3.00
N GLN A 593 13.72 -14.28 4.01
CA GLN A 593 13.08 -13.00 4.27
C GLN A 593 14.13 -11.93 4.59
N ARG A 594 15.10 -12.27 5.45
CA ARG A 594 16.16 -11.36 5.91
C ARG A 594 17.25 -11.11 4.87
N LEU A 595 17.67 -12.15 4.14
CA LEU A 595 18.85 -12.13 3.30
C LEU A 595 18.57 -11.89 1.81
N LEU A 596 17.33 -12.08 1.35
CA LEU A 596 16.96 -11.90 -0.07
C LEU A 596 15.75 -10.97 -0.21
N PHE A 597 14.62 -11.31 0.40
CA PHE A 597 13.36 -10.65 0.07
C PHE A 597 13.28 -9.21 0.58
N THR A 598 13.63 -8.96 1.85
CA THR A 598 13.64 -7.60 2.40
C THR A 598 14.67 -6.68 1.74
N PRO A 599 15.95 -7.09 1.56
CA PRO A 599 16.95 -6.23 0.92
C PRO A 599 16.63 -5.81 -0.52
N LEU A 600 15.86 -6.62 -1.24
CA LEU A 600 15.48 -6.37 -2.63
C LEU A 600 14.02 -5.93 -2.81
N ASP A 601 13.31 -5.67 -1.73
CA ASP A 601 11.89 -5.29 -1.76
C ASP A 601 11.01 -6.31 -2.53
N MET A 602 11.29 -7.60 -2.37
CA MET A 602 10.49 -8.69 -2.95
C MET A 602 9.32 -9.03 -2.01
N THR A 603 8.41 -8.08 -1.82
CA THR A 603 7.34 -8.17 -0.81
C THR A 603 6.26 -9.20 -1.15
N ARG A 604 6.27 -9.78 -2.36
CA ARG A 604 5.32 -10.79 -2.83
C ARG A 604 6.02 -12.12 -3.12
N SER A 605 7.10 -12.39 -2.39
CA SER A 605 7.86 -13.64 -2.46
C SER A 605 8.03 -14.28 -1.07
N GLY A 606 8.06 -15.61 -1.01
CA GLY A 606 8.18 -16.35 0.25
C GLY A 606 8.49 -17.83 0.05
N PHE A 607 9.08 -18.46 1.06
CA PHE A 607 9.32 -19.92 1.10
C PHE A 607 8.44 -20.63 2.14
N GLU A 608 7.52 -19.91 2.79
CA GLU A 608 6.60 -20.50 3.78
C GLU A 608 5.72 -21.57 3.12
N GLN A 609 5.66 -22.73 3.77
CA GLN A 609 4.86 -23.88 3.34
C GLN A 609 4.11 -24.45 4.57
N PRO A 610 2.76 -24.54 4.54
CA PRO A 610 1.87 -24.00 3.51
C PRO A 610 2.02 -22.48 3.34
N ILE A 611 1.58 -21.96 2.18
CA ILE A 611 1.71 -20.54 1.82
C ILE A 611 1.25 -19.60 2.95
N SER A 612 2.00 -18.52 3.18
CA SER A 612 1.66 -17.54 4.21
C SER A 612 0.35 -16.81 3.92
N LYS A 613 -0.36 -16.38 4.98
CA LYS A 613 -1.61 -15.62 4.86
C LYS A 613 -1.46 -14.32 4.07
N ASN A 614 -0.26 -13.73 4.06
CA ASN A 614 0.01 -12.50 3.34
C ASN A 614 -0.03 -12.72 1.82
N LEU A 615 0.48 -13.86 1.36
CA LEU A 615 0.55 -14.21 -0.07
C LEU A 615 -0.71 -14.94 -0.55
N SER A 616 -1.34 -15.75 0.30
CA SER A 616 -2.50 -16.58 -0.07
C SER A 616 -3.70 -15.80 -0.61
N ASN A 617 -3.86 -14.53 -0.22
CA ASN A 617 -4.97 -13.69 -0.68
C ASN A 617 -4.94 -13.43 -2.20
N ASN A 618 -3.77 -13.58 -2.83
CA ASN A 618 -3.61 -13.35 -4.26
C ASN A 618 -2.87 -14.49 -4.97
N MET A 619 -2.97 -15.71 -4.45
CA MET A 619 -2.41 -16.88 -5.13
C MET A 619 -3.23 -17.28 -6.34
N ALA A 620 -2.57 -17.79 -7.37
CA ALA A 620 -3.22 -18.46 -8.48
C ALA A 620 -3.56 -19.93 -8.14
N THR A 621 -4.65 -20.42 -8.70
CA THR A 621 -5.05 -21.83 -8.67
C THR A 621 -4.30 -22.57 -9.78
N PRO A 622 -3.66 -23.73 -9.49
CA PRO A 622 -2.99 -24.54 -10.50
C PRO A 622 -3.95 -25.37 -11.34
N TYR A 623 -3.65 -25.51 -12.64
CA TYR A 623 -4.40 -26.32 -13.58
C TYR A 623 -3.52 -27.36 -14.29
N ASP A 624 -4.03 -28.57 -14.47
CA ASP A 624 -3.32 -29.66 -15.11
C ASP A 624 -3.29 -29.53 -16.65
N GLY A 625 -2.85 -30.58 -17.34
CA GLY A 625 -2.70 -30.57 -18.81
C GLY A 625 -4.03 -30.62 -19.56
N ASP A 626 -5.13 -30.98 -18.89
CA ASP A 626 -6.48 -31.06 -19.45
C ASP A 626 -7.31 -29.81 -19.09
N GLY A 627 -6.66 -28.79 -18.50
CA GLY A 627 -7.31 -27.56 -18.01
C GLY A 627 -8.13 -27.75 -16.74
N ALA A 628 -8.03 -28.90 -16.06
CA ALA A 628 -8.74 -29.15 -14.81
C ALA A 628 -7.94 -28.64 -13.60
N PRO A 629 -8.58 -28.21 -12.50
CA PRO A 629 -7.86 -27.85 -11.29
C PRO A 629 -7.04 -29.03 -10.76
N VAL A 630 -5.77 -28.80 -10.41
CA VAL A 630 -4.91 -29.85 -9.82
C VAL A 630 -5.53 -30.35 -8.51
N GLU A 631 -5.56 -31.66 -8.33
CA GLU A 631 -6.12 -32.30 -7.12
C GLU A 631 -5.42 -31.80 -5.85
N GLY A 632 -6.21 -31.37 -4.86
CA GLY A 632 -5.68 -30.77 -3.63
C GLY A 632 -5.08 -29.37 -3.80
N GLY A 633 -5.21 -28.75 -4.98
CA GLY A 633 -4.75 -27.38 -5.25
C GLY A 633 -3.24 -27.25 -5.34
N ALA A 634 -2.71 -26.09 -4.96
CA ALA A 634 -1.27 -25.86 -4.97
C ALA A 634 -0.56 -26.78 -3.97
N HIS A 635 0.38 -27.57 -4.48
CA HIS A 635 1.09 -28.56 -3.68
C HIS A 635 1.99 -27.90 -2.62
N THR A 636 2.11 -28.56 -1.47
CA THR A 636 3.07 -28.20 -0.42
C THR A 636 4.41 -28.86 -0.73
N TYR A 637 5.53 -28.16 -0.51
CA TYR A 637 6.87 -28.70 -0.75
C TYR A 637 7.70 -28.70 0.54
N ALA A 638 8.27 -29.84 0.91
CA ALA A 638 9.32 -29.91 1.94
C ALA A 638 10.68 -29.44 1.41
N THR A 639 10.91 -29.57 0.10
CA THR A 639 12.14 -29.23 -0.62
C THR A 639 12.12 -27.77 -1.09
N LEU A 640 12.06 -26.87 -0.12
CA LEU A 640 11.87 -25.43 -0.32
C LEU A 640 12.86 -24.85 -1.34
N ALA A 641 14.15 -25.08 -1.18
CA ALA A 641 15.19 -24.57 -2.07
C ALA A 641 15.08 -25.12 -3.50
N ALA A 642 14.56 -26.32 -3.67
CA ALA A 642 14.44 -26.94 -4.98
C ALA A 642 13.20 -26.48 -5.75
N ALA A 643 12.08 -26.18 -5.06
CA ALA A 643 10.78 -25.92 -5.69
C ALA A 643 9.79 -25.02 -4.90
N GLY A 644 9.99 -24.78 -3.61
CA GLY A 644 8.92 -24.29 -2.73
C GLY A 644 8.66 -22.78 -2.69
N MET A 645 9.30 -21.96 -3.54
CA MET A 645 9.13 -20.51 -3.54
C MET A 645 7.80 -20.10 -4.20
N TRP A 646 7.06 -19.22 -3.54
CA TRP A 646 5.99 -18.42 -4.14
C TRP A 646 6.53 -17.06 -4.54
N SER A 647 6.14 -16.54 -5.71
CA SER A 647 6.63 -15.23 -6.18
C SER A 647 5.73 -14.60 -7.25
N THR A 648 6.09 -13.38 -7.66
CA THR A 648 5.62 -12.71 -8.88
C THR A 648 6.75 -12.59 -9.92
N PRO A 649 6.45 -12.41 -11.23
CA PRO A 649 7.46 -12.11 -12.24
C PRO A 649 8.35 -10.89 -11.91
N SER A 650 7.73 -9.83 -11.38
CA SER A 650 8.45 -8.59 -11.04
C SER A 650 9.49 -8.82 -9.95
N ASP A 651 9.13 -9.57 -8.90
CA ASP A 651 10.05 -9.81 -7.79
C ASP A 651 11.19 -10.77 -8.20
N MET A 652 10.95 -11.74 -9.09
CA MET A 652 12.03 -12.58 -9.65
C MET A 652 13.05 -11.75 -10.45
N LEU A 653 12.59 -10.76 -11.21
CA LEU A 653 13.47 -9.85 -11.93
C LEU A 653 14.25 -8.92 -11.00
N LYS A 654 13.70 -8.49 -9.85
CA LYS A 654 14.45 -7.74 -8.84
C LYS A 654 15.67 -8.53 -8.35
N MET A 655 15.51 -9.83 -8.08
CA MET A 655 16.62 -10.73 -7.73
C MET A 655 17.67 -10.78 -8.85
N ALA A 656 17.27 -11.08 -10.08
CA ALA A 656 18.21 -11.18 -11.21
C ALA A 656 18.95 -9.84 -11.45
N SER A 657 18.25 -8.71 -11.39
CA SER A 657 18.87 -7.39 -11.54
C SER A 657 19.81 -7.05 -10.40
N GLY A 658 19.50 -7.45 -9.17
CA GLY A 658 20.40 -7.32 -8.02
C GLY A 658 21.71 -8.07 -8.25
N VAL A 659 21.65 -9.31 -8.73
CA VAL A 659 22.83 -10.12 -9.08
C VAL A 659 23.63 -9.46 -10.19
N ARG A 660 22.97 -9.03 -11.28
CA ARG A 660 23.63 -8.33 -12.40
C ARG A 660 24.32 -7.05 -11.95
N SER A 661 23.64 -6.20 -11.18
CA SER A 661 24.16 -4.92 -10.71
C SER A 661 25.42 -5.12 -9.88
N ALA A 662 25.40 -6.09 -8.96
CA ALA A 662 26.58 -6.49 -8.19
C ALA A 662 27.70 -7.02 -9.09
N TYR A 663 27.40 -7.90 -10.06
CA TYR A 663 28.37 -8.44 -11.00
C TYR A 663 29.13 -7.34 -11.76
N LEU A 664 28.41 -6.33 -12.25
CA LEU A 664 28.95 -5.17 -12.96
C LEU A 664 29.70 -4.18 -12.04
N GLY A 665 29.73 -4.42 -10.72
CA GLY A 665 30.41 -3.56 -9.76
C GLY A 665 29.65 -2.28 -9.44
N GLN A 666 28.35 -2.23 -9.72
CA GLN A 666 27.49 -1.15 -9.29
C GLN A 666 27.34 -1.21 -7.76
N LYS A 667 27.18 -0.05 -7.12
CA LYS A 667 27.03 0.01 -5.66
C LYS A 667 25.70 -0.65 -5.26
N THR A 668 25.77 -1.72 -4.49
CA THR A 668 24.61 -2.42 -3.90
C THR A 668 24.88 -2.62 -2.41
N ASP A 669 23.81 -2.55 -1.60
CA ASP A 669 23.88 -2.86 -0.16
C ASP A 669 23.57 -4.34 0.14
N TRP A 670 23.46 -5.19 -0.89
CA TRP A 670 23.02 -6.58 -0.77
C TRP A 670 24.19 -7.57 -0.84
N ILE A 671 24.65 -7.93 -2.05
CA ILE A 671 25.81 -8.81 -2.29
C ILE A 671 26.95 -8.05 -2.97
N SER A 672 28.17 -8.52 -2.72
CA SER A 672 29.40 -7.96 -3.29
C SER A 672 29.60 -8.36 -4.75
N GLN A 673 30.44 -7.62 -5.46
CA GLN A 673 30.84 -7.97 -6.83
C GLN A 673 31.50 -9.34 -6.91
N ALA A 674 32.36 -9.68 -5.94
CA ALA A 674 33.02 -10.98 -5.91
C ALA A 674 31.99 -12.12 -5.77
N THR A 675 31.02 -11.95 -4.88
CA THR A 675 29.91 -12.88 -4.67
C THR A 675 29.09 -13.09 -5.94
N ALA A 676 28.69 -12.01 -6.61
CA ALA A 676 27.90 -12.09 -7.84
C ALA A 676 28.68 -12.71 -9.02
N ARG A 677 29.97 -12.41 -9.14
CA ARG A 677 30.84 -13.06 -10.13
C ARG A 677 30.99 -14.55 -9.87
N GLU A 678 31.15 -14.94 -8.61
CA GLU A 678 31.21 -16.35 -8.22
C GLU A 678 29.90 -17.09 -8.54
N MET A 679 28.74 -16.46 -8.32
CA MET A 679 27.43 -17.02 -8.68
C MET A 679 27.27 -17.27 -10.18
N LEU A 680 27.82 -16.38 -11.03
CA LEU A 680 27.71 -16.44 -12.49
C LEU A 680 28.95 -17.02 -13.18
N THR A 681 29.83 -17.70 -12.45
CA THR A 681 30.97 -18.42 -13.02
C THR A 681 30.52 -19.82 -13.45
N ASN A 682 30.86 -20.26 -14.66
CA ASN A 682 30.55 -21.62 -15.09
C ASN A 682 31.31 -22.65 -14.23
N ASN A 683 30.58 -23.64 -13.69
CA ASN A 683 31.13 -24.70 -12.85
C ASN A 683 30.95 -26.09 -13.50
N THR A 684 30.51 -26.17 -14.76
CA THR A 684 30.42 -27.44 -15.50
C THR A 684 31.78 -27.89 -16.03
N PRO A 685 31.96 -29.19 -16.37
CA PRO A 685 33.27 -29.71 -16.77
C PRO A 685 33.75 -29.24 -18.16
N THR A 686 32.83 -28.75 -18.99
CA THR A 686 33.09 -28.23 -20.35
C THR A 686 32.39 -26.88 -20.53
N ASN A 687 32.78 -26.12 -21.56
CA ASN A 687 32.06 -24.91 -21.98
C ASN A 687 30.91 -25.23 -22.96
N GLU A 688 30.61 -26.51 -23.18
CA GLU A 688 29.46 -26.91 -23.98
C GLU A 688 28.20 -26.79 -23.12
N ALA A 689 27.16 -26.16 -23.67
CA ALA A 689 25.89 -26.00 -22.98
C ALA A 689 25.27 -27.37 -22.61
N PRO A 690 24.56 -27.49 -21.48
CA PRO A 690 24.18 -26.42 -20.56
C PRO A 690 25.33 -26.00 -19.61
N ASN A 691 25.49 -24.68 -19.43
CA ASN A 691 26.45 -24.09 -18.49
C ASN A 691 25.72 -23.66 -17.22
N VAL A 692 26.32 -23.89 -16.06
CA VAL A 692 25.66 -23.69 -14.76
C VAL A 692 26.60 -23.01 -13.78
N GLY A 693 26.10 -21.93 -13.17
CA GLY A 693 26.73 -21.24 -12.06
C GLY A 693 26.36 -21.85 -10.72
N ILE A 694 26.30 -21.02 -9.69
CA ILE A 694 25.71 -21.40 -8.40
C ILE A 694 24.22 -21.04 -8.45
N GLY A 695 23.39 -22.04 -8.76
CA GLY A 695 21.93 -21.93 -8.82
C GLY A 695 21.34 -21.32 -10.09
N PHE A 696 22.15 -20.74 -10.98
CA PHE A 696 21.68 -20.18 -12.26
C PHE A 696 22.20 -20.97 -13.45
N PHE A 697 21.37 -21.12 -14.48
CA PHE A 697 21.88 -21.45 -15.81
C PHE A 697 22.49 -20.21 -16.45
N ILE A 698 23.58 -20.42 -17.19
CA ILE A 698 24.38 -19.36 -17.79
C ILE A 698 24.36 -19.55 -19.31
N ASN A 699 24.04 -18.48 -20.03
CA ASN A 699 24.23 -18.41 -21.47
C ASN A 699 25.62 -17.80 -21.75
N MET A 700 26.42 -18.43 -22.61
CA MET A 700 27.78 -18.00 -22.92
C MET A 700 28.00 -17.96 -24.44
N ASP A 701 28.92 -17.12 -24.90
CA ASP A 701 29.41 -17.17 -26.29
C ASP A 701 30.47 -18.28 -26.47
N GLU A 702 30.96 -18.43 -27.71
CA GLU A 702 31.98 -19.42 -28.07
C GLU A 702 33.32 -19.22 -27.34
N ASP A 703 33.60 -17.99 -26.87
CA ASP A 703 34.81 -17.65 -26.10
C ASP A 703 34.63 -17.88 -24.59
N GLY A 704 33.45 -18.33 -24.15
CA GLY A 704 33.11 -18.59 -22.75
C GLY A 704 32.76 -17.34 -21.95
N LYS A 705 32.46 -16.21 -22.60
CA LYS A 705 31.97 -15.00 -21.92
C LYS A 705 30.48 -15.16 -21.63
N THR A 706 30.07 -14.87 -20.39
CA THR A 706 28.65 -14.84 -20.01
C THR A 706 27.88 -13.74 -20.74
N LEU A 707 26.85 -14.13 -21.49
CA LEU A 707 25.92 -13.26 -22.19
C LEU A 707 24.67 -12.95 -21.35
N GLY A 708 24.20 -13.93 -20.58
CA GLY A 708 23.00 -13.82 -19.77
C GLY A 708 22.87 -15.00 -18.82
N PHE A 709 21.87 -14.94 -17.95
CA PHE A 709 21.63 -15.97 -16.95
C PHE A 709 20.15 -16.04 -16.60
N GLY A 710 19.72 -17.20 -16.10
CA GLY A 710 18.31 -17.45 -15.89
C GLY A 710 18.04 -18.81 -15.27
N HIS A 711 16.76 -19.14 -15.18
CA HIS A 711 16.29 -20.45 -14.76
C HIS A 711 14.80 -20.63 -15.13
N GLY A 712 14.42 -21.83 -15.57
CA GLY A 712 13.02 -22.22 -15.73
C GLY A 712 12.45 -22.90 -14.47
N GLY A 713 11.14 -22.95 -14.32
CA GLY A 713 10.50 -23.59 -13.18
C GLY A 713 9.21 -24.28 -13.56
N ALA A 714 8.99 -25.45 -12.98
CA ALA A 714 7.78 -26.23 -13.16
C ALA A 714 7.40 -26.87 -11.81
N ASP A 715 6.15 -26.66 -11.42
CA ASP A 715 5.45 -27.37 -10.34
C ASP A 715 4.09 -27.83 -10.89
N ALA A 716 3.38 -28.70 -10.19
CA ALA A 716 2.05 -29.15 -10.61
C ALA A 716 1.11 -27.95 -10.87
N GLY A 717 0.76 -27.74 -12.15
CA GLY A 717 -0.08 -26.67 -12.64
C GLY A 717 0.54 -25.27 -12.62
N PHE A 718 1.87 -25.14 -12.53
CA PHE A 718 2.58 -23.87 -12.66
C PHE A 718 3.81 -24.01 -13.54
N MET A 719 3.97 -23.10 -14.49
CA MET A 719 5.19 -22.99 -15.31
C MET A 719 5.75 -21.58 -15.19
N SER A 720 7.08 -21.47 -15.18
CA SER A 720 7.76 -20.20 -15.02
C SER A 720 9.09 -20.16 -15.75
N GLN A 721 9.52 -18.95 -16.09
CA GLN A 721 10.76 -18.68 -16.77
C GLN A 721 11.34 -17.35 -16.32
N LEU A 722 12.65 -17.30 -16.10
CA LEU A 722 13.42 -16.11 -15.76
C LEU A 722 14.66 -16.04 -16.64
N TYR A 723 14.89 -14.91 -17.31
CA TYR A 723 16.11 -14.65 -18.06
C TYR A 723 16.50 -13.17 -17.98
N LEU A 724 17.80 -12.91 -17.83
CA LEU A 724 18.37 -11.57 -17.84
C LEU A 724 19.70 -11.56 -18.59
N GLU A 725 19.85 -10.63 -19.54
CA GLU A 725 21.10 -10.38 -20.25
C GLU A 725 22.05 -9.58 -19.37
N LEU A 726 23.32 -10.01 -19.37
CA LEU A 726 24.33 -9.43 -18.50
C LEU A 726 24.75 -8.04 -18.96
N ASP A 727 24.99 -7.85 -20.26
CA ASP A 727 25.50 -6.59 -20.80
C ASP A 727 24.39 -5.53 -20.87
N THR A 728 23.26 -5.84 -21.50
CA THR A 728 22.16 -4.88 -21.70
C THR A 728 21.35 -4.67 -20.41
N GLY A 729 21.16 -5.71 -19.60
CA GLY A 729 20.18 -5.69 -18.51
C GLY A 729 18.73 -5.79 -18.97
N ASN A 730 18.52 -6.15 -20.24
CA ASN A 730 17.20 -6.52 -20.71
C ASN A 730 16.90 -7.95 -20.29
N GLY A 731 15.64 -8.24 -19.99
CA GLY A 731 15.25 -9.57 -19.54
C GLY A 731 13.77 -9.65 -19.25
N TYR A 732 13.33 -10.83 -18.86
CA TYR A 732 11.93 -11.10 -18.60
C TYR A 732 11.77 -12.17 -17.54
N ALA A 733 10.60 -12.13 -16.92
CA ALA A 733 10.07 -13.21 -16.11
C ALA A 733 8.64 -13.49 -16.55
N ILE A 734 8.29 -14.77 -16.65
CA ILE A 734 6.96 -15.23 -17.06
C ILE A 734 6.51 -16.29 -16.06
N MET A 735 5.25 -16.23 -15.65
CA MET A 735 4.62 -17.24 -14.79
C MET A 735 3.21 -17.52 -15.29
N THR A 736 2.84 -18.81 -15.35
CA THR A 736 1.51 -19.29 -15.74
C THR A 736 0.96 -20.22 -14.67
N ASN A 737 -0.35 -20.40 -14.65
CA ASN A 737 -1.04 -21.36 -13.78
C ASN A 737 -1.63 -22.55 -14.54
N GLY A 738 -0.91 -23.08 -15.54
CA GLY A 738 -1.30 -24.31 -16.25
C GLY A 738 -0.09 -25.14 -16.66
N ASN A 739 -0.21 -26.47 -16.65
CA ASN A 739 0.89 -27.40 -17.01
C ASN A 739 1.40 -27.18 -18.45
N ASN A 740 0.50 -26.88 -19.38
CA ASN A 740 0.84 -26.55 -20.77
C ASN A 740 1.39 -25.11 -20.94
N GLY A 741 1.68 -24.43 -19.81
CA GLY A 741 2.24 -23.09 -19.81
C GLY A 741 3.63 -23.00 -20.44
N MET A 742 4.38 -24.09 -20.51
CA MET A 742 5.74 -24.10 -21.09
C MET A 742 5.72 -23.80 -22.60
N GLN A 743 4.70 -24.29 -23.31
CA GLN A 743 4.47 -24.04 -24.72
C GLN A 743 4.19 -22.55 -24.94
N LEU A 744 3.27 -21.98 -24.15
CA LEU A 744 2.97 -20.55 -24.19
C LEU A 744 4.18 -19.67 -23.85
N ILE A 745 4.96 -20.05 -22.82
CA ILE A 745 6.20 -19.38 -22.45
C ILE A 745 7.17 -19.38 -23.63
N SER A 746 7.33 -20.50 -24.32
CA SER A 746 8.23 -20.60 -25.48
C SER A 746 7.84 -19.64 -26.60
N GLU A 747 6.54 -19.51 -26.92
CA GLU A 747 6.05 -18.54 -27.91
C GLU A 747 6.27 -17.09 -27.47
N LEU A 748 6.07 -16.80 -26.18
CA LEU A 748 6.35 -15.49 -25.60
C LEU A 748 7.85 -15.14 -25.67
N GLU A 749 8.75 -16.08 -25.39
CA GLU A 749 10.20 -15.88 -25.50
C GLU A 749 10.62 -15.62 -26.95
N ILE A 750 10.11 -16.39 -27.90
CA ILE A 750 10.35 -16.16 -29.34
C ILE A 750 9.87 -14.77 -29.73
N ARG A 751 8.67 -14.38 -29.28
CA ARG A 751 8.13 -13.05 -29.58
C ARG A 751 8.96 -11.92 -28.95
N LEU A 752 9.44 -12.11 -27.73
CA LEU A 752 10.36 -11.17 -27.07
C LEU A 752 11.66 -11.04 -27.86
N LYS A 753 12.22 -12.15 -28.35
CA LYS A 753 13.41 -12.15 -29.21
C LYS A 753 13.15 -11.40 -30.52
N GLU A 754 12.06 -11.68 -31.21
CA GLU A 754 11.78 -11.06 -32.51
C GLU A 754 11.42 -9.58 -32.43
N ALA A 755 10.64 -9.19 -31.41
CA ALA A 755 10.12 -7.83 -31.31
C ALA A 755 11.08 -6.89 -30.58
N LEU A 756 11.85 -7.40 -29.62
CA LEU A 756 12.67 -6.60 -28.70
C LEU A 756 14.16 -6.99 -28.70
N ASP A 757 14.55 -8.04 -29.43
CA ASP A 757 15.91 -8.59 -29.45
C ASP A 757 16.43 -8.98 -28.06
N VAL A 758 15.59 -9.64 -27.27
CA VAL A 758 15.92 -10.09 -25.91
C VAL A 758 15.74 -11.60 -25.79
N GLY A 759 16.73 -12.29 -25.23
CA GLY A 759 16.68 -13.74 -25.05
C GLY A 759 17.41 -14.51 -26.15
N TYR A 760 17.32 -15.83 -26.08
CA TYR A 760 17.97 -16.77 -26.99
C TYR A 760 17.00 -17.68 -27.75
N SER A 761 15.71 -17.64 -27.43
CA SER A 761 14.69 -18.49 -28.07
C SER A 761 14.34 -17.93 -29.45
N GLU A 762 14.56 -18.71 -30.49
CA GLU A 762 14.22 -18.38 -31.88
C GLU A 762 13.19 -19.36 -32.44
N ALA A 763 12.37 -18.88 -33.37
CA ALA A 763 11.46 -19.74 -34.11
C ALA A 763 12.25 -20.73 -34.97
N GLU A 764 11.93 -22.01 -34.90
CA GLU A 764 12.56 -23.01 -35.76
C GLU A 764 11.85 -23.02 -37.12
N VAL A 765 12.59 -22.77 -38.20
CA VAL A 765 12.04 -22.82 -39.56
C VAL A 765 12.31 -24.20 -40.17
N LYS A 766 11.25 -24.98 -40.38
CA LYS A 766 11.32 -26.30 -41.00
C LYS A 766 10.82 -26.29 -42.44
N LYS A 767 11.48 -27.09 -43.28
CA LYS A 767 11.07 -27.32 -44.66
C LYS A 767 10.22 -28.58 -44.75
N LEU A 768 9.06 -28.47 -45.40
CA LEU A 768 8.23 -29.64 -45.70
C LEU A 768 8.93 -30.53 -46.74
N VAL A 769 9.08 -31.81 -46.41
CA VAL A 769 9.50 -32.83 -47.38
C VAL A 769 8.23 -33.47 -47.94
N PRO A 770 7.92 -33.28 -49.25
CA PRO A 770 6.73 -33.86 -49.84
C PRO A 770 6.70 -35.37 -49.63
N ILE A 771 5.56 -35.89 -49.17
CA ILE A 771 5.32 -37.32 -49.04
C ILE A 771 4.23 -37.75 -50.01
N SER A 772 4.49 -38.81 -50.78
CA SER A 772 3.44 -39.34 -51.65
C SER A 772 2.34 -39.96 -50.82
N GLN A 773 1.10 -39.87 -51.28
CA GLN A 773 -0.04 -40.49 -50.61
C GLN A 773 0.12 -42.01 -50.47
N LYS A 774 0.89 -42.67 -51.36
CA LYS A 774 1.23 -44.09 -51.26
C LYS A 774 2.23 -44.36 -50.13
N GLU A 775 3.25 -43.53 -50.00
CA GLU A 775 4.27 -43.60 -48.95
C GLU A 775 3.66 -43.35 -47.58
N LEU A 776 2.78 -42.35 -47.46
CA LEU A 776 2.16 -41.97 -46.20
C LEU A 776 1.35 -43.12 -45.58
N THR A 777 0.66 -43.94 -46.41
CA THR A 777 -0.08 -45.14 -45.97
C THR A 777 0.81 -46.14 -45.21
N LYS A 778 2.13 -46.12 -45.41
CA LYS A 778 3.09 -46.93 -44.64
C LYS A 778 3.01 -46.65 -43.14
N TYR A 779 2.72 -45.41 -42.75
CA TYR A 779 2.73 -44.95 -41.36
C TYR A 779 1.33 -44.95 -40.73
N ILE A 780 0.27 -44.76 -41.53
CA ILE A 780 -1.12 -44.68 -41.06
C ILE A 780 -1.59 -46.00 -40.42
N GLY A 781 -2.13 -45.94 -39.21
CA GLY A 781 -2.68 -47.09 -38.49
C GLY A 781 -2.87 -46.81 -37.00
N THR A 782 -3.23 -47.86 -36.25
CA THR A 782 -3.30 -47.84 -34.79
C THR A 782 -2.00 -48.37 -34.20
N TYR A 783 -1.44 -47.65 -33.22
CA TYR A 783 -0.27 -48.06 -32.46
C TYR A 783 -0.62 -48.15 -30.98
N VAL A 784 -0.29 -49.26 -30.34
CA VAL A 784 -0.52 -49.48 -28.91
C VAL A 784 0.73 -49.05 -28.15
N VAL A 785 0.61 -47.97 -27.38
CA VAL A 785 1.62 -47.56 -26.38
C VAL A 785 1.27 -48.27 -25.08
N THR A 786 2.22 -48.95 -24.45
CA THR A 786 1.99 -49.69 -23.19
C THR A 786 2.74 -49.11 -22.00
N THR A 787 3.60 -48.11 -22.23
CA THR A 787 4.38 -47.42 -21.20
C THR A 787 4.58 -45.97 -21.65
N PRO A 788 4.27 -44.95 -20.82
CA PRO A 788 3.84 -45.04 -19.42
C PRO A 788 2.36 -45.42 -19.22
N VAL A 789 1.51 -45.32 -20.25
CA VAL A 789 0.07 -45.62 -20.17
C VAL A 789 -0.35 -46.51 -21.35
N ASN A 790 -1.36 -47.35 -21.16
CA ASN A 790 -1.93 -48.19 -22.21
C ASN A 790 -2.92 -47.37 -23.06
N VAL A 791 -2.53 -46.95 -24.27
CA VAL A 791 -3.34 -46.11 -25.15
C VAL A 791 -3.16 -46.48 -26.62
N ASP A 792 -4.26 -46.43 -27.36
CA ASP A 792 -4.28 -46.55 -28.81
C ASP A 792 -4.02 -45.19 -29.45
N VAL A 793 -2.98 -45.11 -30.28
CA VAL A 793 -2.63 -43.95 -31.07
C VAL A 793 -3.11 -44.18 -32.49
N VAL A 794 -4.12 -43.42 -32.92
CA VAL A 794 -4.71 -43.53 -34.26
C VAL A 794 -4.15 -42.41 -35.13
N LEU A 795 -3.52 -42.77 -36.24
CA LEU A 795 -2.99 -41.81 -37.20
C LEU A 795 -3.94 -41.66 -38.39
N GLU A 796 -4.45 -40.47 -38.62
CA GLU A 796 -5.38 -40.15 -39.72
C GLU A 796 -4.71 -39.31 -40.80
N LYS A 797 -4.94 -39.64 -42.06
CA LYS A 797 -4.18 -39.09 -43.18
C LYS A 797 -4.55 -37.63 -43.50
N THR A 798 -3.55 -36.79 -43.76
CA THR A 798 -3.74 -35.44 -44.35
C THR A 798 -3.04 -35.31 -45.72
N SER A 799 -3.06 -34.10 -46.28
CA SER A 799 -2.45 -33.82 -47.59
C SER A 799 -0.92 -33.94 -47.56
N ASN A 800 -0.28 -33.55 -46.44
CA ASN A 800 1.18 -33.46 -46.28
C ASN A 800 1.72 -34.24 -45.06
N GLY A 801 0.89 -35.07 -44.43
CA GLY A 801 1.22 -35.71 -43.17
C GLY A 801 0.05 -36.48 -42.58
N PHE A 802 -0.09 -36.46 -41.27
CA PHE A 802 -1.21 -37.09 -40.57
C PHE A 802 -1.61 -36.28 -39.34
N VAL A 803 -2.84 -36.47 -38.86
CA VAL A 803 -3.26 -36.07 -37.52
C VAL A 803 -3.04 -37.26 -36.59
N LEU A 804 -2.41 -37.01 -35.45
CA LEU A 804 -2.25 -38.00 -34.40
C LEU A 804 -3.37 -37.83 -33.38
N ASN A 805 -4.21 -38.85 -33.22
CA ASN A 805 -5.29 -38.89 -32.24
C ASN A 805 -4.93 -39.88 -31.13
N ALA A 806 -4.66 -39.41 -29.90
CA ALA A 806 -4.41 -40.28 -28.75
C ALA A 806 -5.02 -39.68 -27.47
N LEU A 807 -6.19 -40.19 -27.09
CA LEU A 807 -6.89 -39.77 -25.88
C LEU A 807 -6.32 -40.46 -24.63
N PRO A 808 -6.21 -39.80 -23.47
CA PRO A 808 -6.46 -38.37 -23.23
C PRO A 808 -5.23 -37.47 -23.43
N TYR A 809 -4.04 -38.02 -23.68
CA TYR A 809 -2.77 -37.30 -23.43
C TYR A 809 -2.18 -36.53 -24.61
N VAL A 810 -2.75 -36.59 -25.81
CA VAL A 810 -2.23 -35.88 -26.98
C VAL A 810 -3.38 -35.18 -27.69
N GLU A 811 -3.31 -33.85 -27.78
CA GLU A 811 -4.20 -33.08 -28.66
C GLU A 811 -4.06 -33.55 -30.11
N ASN A 812 -5.14 -33.41 -30.88
CA ASN A 812 -5.16 -33.75 -32.30
C ASN A 812 -4.27 -32.77 -33.08
N GLU A 813 -2.99 -33.12 -33.18
CA GLU A 813 -1.97 -32.28 -33.81
C GLU A 813 -1.66 -32.78 -35.22
N GLU A 814 -1.50 -31.84 -36.16
CA GLU A 814 -1.05 -32.17 -37.51
C GLU A 814 0.47 -32.33 -37.54
N TYR A 815 0.91 -33.52 -37.93
CA TYR A 815 2.30 -33.90 -38.06
C TYR A 815 2.73 -33.84 -39.54
N PHE A 816 3.73 -33.01 -39.81
CA PHE A 816 4.30 -32.78 -41.12
C PHE A 816 5.53 -33.63 -41.36
N HIS A 817 5.68 -34.15 -42.58
CA HIS A 817 6.81 -35.02 -42.93
C HIS A 817 8.15 -34.25 -43.06
N GLU A 818 9.18 -34.76 -42.37
CA GLU A 818 10.56 -34.24 -42.36
C GLU A 818 11.55 -35.11 -43.15
N GLY A 819 11.13 -36.30 -43.60
CA GLY A 819 11.98 -37.28 -44.27
C GLY A 819 12.50 -38.38 -43.32
N SER A 820 12.99 -39.47 -43.91
CA SER A 820 13.56 -40.63 -43.17
C SER A 820 12.65 -41.18 -42.06
N GLY A 821 11.33 -41.21 -42.30
CA GLY A 821 10.34 -41.69 -41.33
C GLY A 821 10.13 -40.76 -40.14
N ARG A 822 10.54 -39.48 -40.22
CA ARG A 822 10.34 -38.48 -39.17
C ARG A 822 9.25 -37.50 -39.55
N PHE A 823 8.51 -37.07 -38.54
CA PHE A 823 7.45 -36.09 -38.62
C PHE A 823 7.51 -35.13 -37.44
N PHE A 824 7.03 -33.90 -37.63
CA PHE A 824 7.00 -32.88 -36.59
C PHE A 824 5.65 -32.16 -36.58
N ALA A 825 5.20 -31.71 -35.41
CA ALA A 825 4.08 -30.80 -35.24
C ALA A 825 4.60 -29.38 -34.97
N LYS A 826 3.77 -28.36 -35.23
CA LYS A 826 4.22 -26.97 -35.12
C LYS A 826 4.47 -26.49 -33.69
N ASN A 827 3.86 -27.16 -32.71
CA ASN A 827 4.09 -26.96 -31.28
C ASN A 827 5.48 -27.46 -30.81
N GLY A 828 6.27 -28.10 -31.68
CA GLY A 828 7.60 -28.63 -31.37
C GLY A 828 7.65 -30.15 -31.21
N SER A 829 6.51 -30.82 -31.12
CA SER A 829 6.44 -32.27 -30.92
C SER A 829 6.99 -33.02 -32.13
N SER A 830 7.62 -34.17 -31.89
CA SER A 830 8.21 -34.98 -32.96
C SER A 830 7.87 -36.46 -32.86
N VAL A 831 7.81 -37.11 -34.03
CA VAL A 831 7.53 -38.53 -34.18
C VAL A 831 8.54 -39.13 -35.15
N ARG A 832 9.09 -40.29 -34.79
CA ARG A 832 9.90 -41.12 -35.68
C ARG A 832 9.36 -42.53 -35.75
N PHE A 833 9.29 -43.08 -36.95
CA PHE A 833 8.91 -44.46 -37.18
C PHE A 833 10.12 -45.37 -37.36
N GLU A 834 9.99 -46.61 -36.92
CA GLU A 834 10.91 -47.72 -37.20
C GLU A 834 10.17 -48.79 -38.00
N ASP A 835 10.79 -49.23 -39.10
CA ASP A 835 10.20 -50.15 -40.05
C ASP A 835 10.20 -51.61 -39.56
N ASP A 836 9.34 -52.42 -40.15
CA ASP A 836 9.42 -53.88 -40.05
C ASP A 836 10.70 -54.44 -40.74
N ALA A 837 10.94 -55.75 -40.57
CA ALA A 837 12.13 -56.42 -41.10
C ALA A 837 12.20 -56.44 -42.65
N GLU A 838 11.09 -56.15 -43.33
CA GLU A 838 10.95 -56.17 -44.79
C GLU A 838 10.92 -54.74 -45.38
N GLY A 839 10.85 -53.71 -44.54
CA GLY A 839 10.77 -52.29 -44.91
C GLY A 839 9.41 -51.84 -45.43
N VAL A 840 8.37 -52.68 -45.32
CA VAL A 840 7.08 -52.49 -46.01
C VAL A 840 6.11 -51.64 -45.18
N LEU A 841 6.05 -51.85 -43.86
CA LEU A 841 5.24 -51.09 -42.93
C LEU A 841 6.09 -50.50 -41.80
N ALA A 842 5.66 -49.36 -41.26
CA ALA A 842 6.15 -48.91 -39.97
C ALA A 842 5.63 -49.83 -38.87
N LYS A 843 6.53 -50.40 -38.06
CA LYS A 843 6.20 -51.32 -36.96
C LYS A 843 6.15 -50.61 -35.61
N THR A 844 7.00 -49.61 -35.43
CA THR A 844 7.12 -48.89 -34.16
C THR A 844 7.02 -47.39 -34.39
N LEU A 845 6.21 -46.75 -33.56
CA LEU A 845 6.08 -45.31 -33.40
C LEU A 845 6.95 -44.91 -32.19
N VAL A 846 7.83 -43.94 -32.36
CA VAL A 846 8.61 -43.34 -31.27
C VAL A 846 8.25 -41.87 -31.18
N MET A 847 7.68 -41.48 -30.04
CA MET A 847 7.30 -40.09 -29.73
C MET A 847 8.33 -39.49 -28.75
N ASP A 848 8.23 -38.18 -28.51
CA ASP A 848 9.11 -37.47 -27.58
C ASP A 848 9.20 -38.15 -26.20
N GLY A 849 10.38 -38.09 -25.58
CA GLY A 849 10.66 -38.82 -24.33
C GLY A 849 10.90 -40.33 -24.51
N ASN A 850 11.09 -40.81 -25.76
CA ASN A 850 11.25 -42.23 -26.11
C ASN A 850 10.02 -43.10 -25.78
N ILE A 851 8.83 -42.50 -25.75
CA ILE A 851 7.58 -43.25 -25.64
C ILE A 851 7.41 -44.09 -26.91
N ARG A 852 7.14 -45.39 -26.74
CA ARG A 852 7.11 -46.37 -27.83
C ARG A 852 5.73 -46.98 -28.00
N GLY A 853 5.19 -46.86 -29.20
CA GLY A 853 3.98 -47.56 -29.64
C GLY A 853 4.32 -48.66 -30.64
N VAL A 854 3.69 -49.83 -30.52
CA VAL A 854 3.81 -50.93 -31.49
C VAL A 854 2.53 -50.99 -32.30
N ARG A 855 2.66 -51.08 -33.63
CA ARG A 855 1.51 -51.16 -34.51
C ARG A 855 0.68 -52.41 -34.19
N GLU A 856 -0.64 -52.22 -34.14
CA GLU A 856 -1.64 -53.30 -33.91
C GLU A 856 -1.65 -54.34 -35.03
#